data_AF-A0A914EZJ2-F1
#
_entry.id   AF-A0A914EZJ2-F1
#
_cell.length_a   1.000
_cell.length_b   1.000
_cell.length_c   1.000
_cell.angle_alpha   90.00
_cell.angle_beta   90.00
_cell.angle_gamma   90.00
#
_symmetry.space_group_name_H-M   'P 1'
#
loop_
_entity.id
_entity.type
_entity.pdbx_description
1 polymer ?
#
loop_
_entity_poly.entity_id
_entity_poly.type
_entity_poly.pdbx_seq_one_letter_code
_entity_poly.pdbx_strand_id
1 'polypeptide(L)'
;MKLFRGLLIFLVFLKSNFAAPLEHKLESGSCNTCNLVVEVAHDLLGDDALDDCIIDFVSWICSTLQIEDHFICKGMVGDFKEQFIYVLQELIVEPKEICGLLVKGCDGGFDPYNATWFLPMPGVKPPHKDPAPIPAGKPTLRVLHLSDLHVDNDYIIGSEAKCGEPLCCRPPKDTNEAFVQKKDVSVPAGKWGTVADCDAPYWLLEDMMKDIAKNHKDIDYVLISGDLESHADWDYTKEGHMAKVQNVTDVMKKFLPGKEIYFAVGNHEGVPIDNFAPHFTPAKFHMDWLYGKMADEWQEWVPADQKTQVTYNGCYMKQLFPGLRLISLNNALGDAVNFYLYINQTDPDGTMTWLLEQLEDAERNGDKVHLVAHIPGGDSEALEGWAINYYNAVNRYEDTIVAQFFGHTHSEEYYVVYEDPENAQSRPTGVIYSAPSLTPFSDFNPAYRIYTIDGNYQGSSFRVIDFEEYFLNLTVANANPDAPTKWETLYSSAKSEYGLSEISASEWNNLIGKMLNDDTLFAKYIKNKYRRTGMVCGSKCKLEQLCTIRQAHHSDKLCSDLQTLAAKEGEQLKARKQVQSNKKRNTNVVIKTKEEALNLIKKNTVLPSHDKFFSCPDGSVPRKPYCYIFNSTETGFAKAETICTEIGGHLVAIHDAFLNEFIGEYAADYFQHSSNFWIGANSLNSQNVWEWTDGSDLDFKDWKKGEPQNTSDLFCASESIDYKYWVAESCSTYKPFVCEILNESISTSTKKSITSTSMTTIPTTTSEITTPTSSPINYPLIVNCSSGWTYFKETNSSYCIVSHLSWQAGEEYCQTLDGHLSSIHSDEENELIRAAIHFYGIALWIGLHTVDNGTTWKWTDGSEVNYLKWSPGFPNISNGNCAVEGTYAAAICFYRYALWIGLHTIDNGKTYEWTDGSHADNLNWGQGYPNISEGECVTERSECRNNVTAFFGNYPCSYTWAFICKKTGAKGFF
;
A
#
# COMPACT_ATOMS: atom_id res chain seq x y z
N MET A 1 -2.74 8.23 -3.66
CA MET A 1 -1.79 8.35 -4.81
C MET A 1 -1.08 7.06 -5.28
N LYS A 2 -0.47 6.22 -4.42
CA LYS A 2 0.29 5.02 -4.84
C LYS A 2 -0.56 3.98 -5.59
N LEU A 3 -1.83 3.82 -5.24
CA LEU A 3 -2.79 2.93 -5.91
C LEU A 3 -3.08 3.40 -7.34
N PHE A 4 -3.40 4.69 -7.52
CA PHE A 4 -3.69 5.30 -8.82
C PHE A 4 -2.44 5.39 -9.71
N ARG A 5 -1.29 5.80 -9.16
CA ARG A 5 0.02 5.68 -9.83
C ARG A 5 0.35 4.23 -10.14
N GLY A 6 0.09 3.29 -9.24
CA GLY A 6 0.31 1.86 -9.45
C GLY A 6 -0.55 1.32 -10.59
N LEU A 7 -1.80 1.77 -10.71
CA LEU A 7 -2.72 1.41 -11.78
C LEU A 7 -2.33 2.03 -13.13
N LEU A 8 -1.97 3.32 -13.16
CA LEU A 8 -1.44 4.00 -14.36
C LEU A 8 -0.08 3.43 -14.79
N ILE A 9 0.83 3.16 -13.84
CA ILE A 9 2.13 2.54 -14.08
C ILE A 9 1.93 1.09 -14.55
N PHE A 10 0.89 0.40 -14.11
CA PHE A 10 0.52 -0.94 -14.58
C PHE A 10 -0.05 -0.91 -16.02
N LEU A 11 -0.84 0.09 -16.38
CA LEU A 11 -1.20 0.37 -17.77
C LEU A 11 0.04 0.66 -18.65
N VAL A 12 1.10 1.25 -18.06
CA VAL A 12 2.43 1.39 -18.67
C VAL A 12 3.26 0.08 -18.63
N PHE A 13 3.04 -0.81 -17.67
CA PHE A 13 3.73 -2.10 -17.55
C PHE A 13 3.21 -3.11 -18.59
N LEU A 14 1.93 -3.00 -18.99
CA LEU A 14 1.40 -3.64 -20.19
C LEU A 14 2.20 -3.23 -21.45
N LYS A 15 2.81 -2.05 -21.47
CA LYS A 15 3.63 -1.56 -22.60
C LYS A 15 5.00 -2.23 -22.72
N SER A 16 5.61 -2.66 -21.61
CA SER A 16 6.94 -3.30 -21.62
C SER A 16 6.90 -4.78 -22.03
N ASN A 17 5.75 -5.45 -21.90
CA ASN A 17 5.59 -6.85 -22.32
C ASN A 17 4.91 -7.02 -23.69
N PHE A 18 4.37 -5.95 -24.29
CA PHE A 18 3.71 -5.98 -25.60
C PHE A 18 4.45 -5.23 -26.73
N ALA A 19 5.66 -4.71 -26.49
CA ALA A 19 6.57 -4.23 -27.53
C ALA A 19 8.00 -4.70 -27.17
N ALA A 20 8.67 -5.61 -27.89
CA ALA A 20 8.76 -5.74 -29.34
C ALA A 20 9.24 -7.16 -29.74
N PRO A 21 9.05 -7.54 -31.01
CA PRO A 21 10.22 -7.73 -31.86
C PRO A 21 10.18 -6.76 -33.04
N LEU A 22 10.73 -5.56 -32.83
CA LEU A 22 11.05 -4.57 -33.87
C LEU A 22 12.03 -3.54 -33.30
N GLU A 23 13.16 -4.02 -32.76
CA GLU A 23 14.37 -3.18 -32.73
C GLU A 23 14.93 -3.07 -34.14
N HIS A 24 14.31 -2.20 -34.94
CA HIS A 24 14.99 -1.21 -35.78
C HIS A 24 13.96 -0.52 -36.67
N LYS A 25 13.77 0.78 -36.41
CA LYS A 25 12.84 1.72 -37.06
C LYS A 25 11.41 1.60 -36.55
N LEU A 26 11.00 2.58 -35.74
CA LEU A 26 9.83 3.43 -35.98
C LEU A 26 9.65 4.40 -34.80
N GLU A 27 10.37 5.52 -34.86
CA GLU A 27 9.74 6.79 -34.50
C GLU A 27 8.47 6.91 -35.38
N SER A 28 7.30 7.13 -34.77
CA SER A 28 5.93 7.27 -35.34
C SER A 28 4.90 6.11 -35.19
N GLY A 29 5.21 4.96 -34.58
CA GLY A 29 4.32 3.77 -34.57
C GLY A 29 3.54 3.42 -33.27
N SER A 30 3.81 4.03 -32.12
CA SER A 30 3.27 3.56 -30.81
C SER A 30 1.89 4.10 -30.43
N CYS A 31 1.44 5.19 -31.06
CA CYS A 31 0.22 5.90 -30.69
C CYS A 31 -1.05 5.21 -31.22
N ASN A 32 -1.02 4.75 -32.48
CA ASN A 32 -2.16 4.08 -33.12
C ASN A 32 -2.51 2.73 -32.47
N THR A 33 -1.51 2.01 -31.98
CA THR A 33 -1.70 0.73 -31.27
C THR A 33 -2.38 0.94 -29.92
N CYS A 34 -1.97 1.97 -29.19
CA CYS A 34 -2.62 2.31 -27.93
C CYS A 34 -4.07 2.73 -28.16
N ASN A 35 -4.32 3.63 -29.14
CA ASN A 35 -5.68 4.10 -29.44
C ASN A 35 -6.61 2.92 -29.75
N LEU A 36 -6.17 1.95 -30.55
CA LEU A 36 -6.96 0.77 -30.88
C LEU A 36 -7.27 -0.11 -29.65
N VAL A 37 -6.34 -0.25 -28.70
CA VAL A 37 -6.55 -1.03 -27.47
C VAL A 37 -7.57 -0.35 -26.55
N VAL A 38 -7.49 0.98 -26.43
CA VAL A 38 -8.44 1.74 -25.61
C VAL A 38 -9.82 1.81 -26.27
N GLU A 39 -9.90 1.92 -27.61
CA GLU A 39 -11.16 1.79 -28.36
C GLU A 39 -11.83 0.44 -28.13
N VAL A 40 -11.05 -0.65 -28.21
CA VAL A 40 -11.57 -2.01 -27.98
C VAL A 40 -11.97 -2.21 -26.52
N ALA A 41 -11.25 -1.63 -25.56
CA ALA A 41 -11.67 -1.64 -24.16
C ALA A 41 -13.00 -0.89 -24.00
N HIS A 42 -13.13 0.31 -24.57
CA HIS A 42 -14.35 1.12 -24.56
C HIS A 42 -15.56 0.35 -25.14
N ASP A 43 -15.40 -0.30 -26.30
CA ASP A 43 -16.47 -1.08 -26.95
C ASP A 43 -16.85 -2.36 -26.19
N LEU A 44 -15.93 -2.90 -25.38
CA LEU A 44 -16.17 -4.09 -24.54
C LEU A 44 -16.77 -3.77 -23.16
N LEU A 45 -16.66 -2.51 -22.71
CA LEU A 45 -16.97 -2.07 -21.34
C LEU A 45 -18.43 -1.64 -21.11
N GLY A 46 -19.38 -2.00 -21.99
CA GLY A 46 -20.80 -1.63 -21.85
C GLY A 46 -21.50 -2.05 -20.54
N ASP A 47 -22.62 -1.35 -20.26
CA ASP A 47 -22.98 -0.68 -19.00
C ASP A 47 -23.15 -1.42 -17.65
N ASP A 48 -23.15 -2.75 -17.48
CA ASP A 48 -23.55 -3.31 -16.16
C ASP A 48 -22.83 -4.60 -15.70
N ALA A 49 -21.84 -5.12 -16.45
CA ALA A 49 -21.29 -6.46 -16.21
C ALA A 49 -19.80 -6.53 -15.82
N LEU A 50 -19.09 -5.40 -15.64
CA LEU A 50 -17.64 -5.38 -15.39
C LEU A 50 -17.19 -4.65 -14.12
N ASP A 51 -18.14 -4.31 -13.26
CA ASP A 51 -17.86 -3.50 -12.07
C ASP A 51 -17.12 -4.29 -10.97
N ASP A 52 -17.45 -5.57 -10.77
CA ASP A 52 -16.77 -6.43 -9.78
C ASP A 52 -15.42 -6.95 -10.29
N CYS A 53 -15.31 -7.20 -11.60
CA CYS A 53 -14.07 -7.68 -12.23
C CYS A 53 -12.95 -6.62 -12.22
N ILE A 54 -13.29 -5.34 -12.48
CA ILE A 54 -12.32 -4.24 -12.36
C ILE A 54 -11.84 -4.10 -10.92
N ILE A 55 -12.72 -4.27 -9.93
CA ILE A 55 -12.38 -4.17 -8.50
C ILE A 55 -11.50 -5.30 -8.05
N ASP A 56 -11.87 -6.54 -8.36
CA ASP A 56 -11.07 -7.70 -7.99
C ASP A 56 -9.68 -7.61 -8.63
N PHE A 57 -9.60 -7.08 -9.85
CA PHE A 57 -8.34 -6.81 -10.54
C PHE A 57 -7.52 -5.67 -9.89
N VAL A 58 -8.15 -4.55 -9.52
CA VAL A 58 -7.49 -3.41 -8.84
C VAL A 58 -7.01 -3.82 -7.44
N SER A 59 -7.83 -4.53 -6.67
CA SER A 59 -7.48 -5.09 -5.36
C SER A 59 -6.37 -6.14 -5.46
N TRP A 60 -6.40 -6.97 -6.51
CA TRP A 60 -5.32 -7.91 -6.82
C TRP A 60 -4.01 -7.18 -7.15
N ILE A 61 -4.03 -6.14 -7.98
CA ILE A 61 -2.83 -5.32 -8.30
C ILE A 61 -2.26 -4.69 -7.02
N CYS A 62 -3.11 -4.07 -6.21
CA CYS A 62 -2.71 -3.43 -4.97
C CYS A 62 -2.03 -4.42 -4.00
N SER A 63 -2.61 -5.61 -3.87
CA SER A 63 -2.07 -6.67 -3.00
C SER A 63 -0.80 -7.30 -3.57
N THR A 64 -0.75 -7.54 -4.88
CA THR A 64 0.38 -8.19 -5.58
C THR A 64 1.61 -7.31 -5.63
N LEU A 65 1.43 -6.00 -5.81
CA LEU A 65 2.50 -5.03 -5.82
C LEU A 65 2.88 -4.54 -4.41
N GLN A 66 2.25 -5.08 -3.36
CA GLN A 66 2.43 -4.65 -1.97
C GLN A 66 2.30 -3.13 -1.81
N ILE A 67 1.32 -2.53 -2.50
CA ILE A 67 1.09 -1.09 -2.46
C ILE A 67 0.65 -0.67 -1.05
N GLU A 68 -0.27 -1.44 -0.46
CA GLU A 68 -0.71 -1.41 0.93
C GLU A 68 -1.12 -2.84 1.35
N ASP A 69 -1.55 -3.04 2.60
CA ASP A 69 -2.05 -4.34 3.07
C ASP A 69 -3.28 -4.81 2.27
N HIS A 70 -3.42 -6.13 2.08
CA HIS A 70 -4.52 -6.74 1.33
C HIS A 70 -5.90 -6.27 1.82
N PHE A 71 -6.07 -6.10 3.13
CA PHE A 71 -7.31 -5.62 3.73
C PHE A 71 -7.61 -4.17 3.33
N ILE A 72 -6.59 -3.31 3.30
CA ILE A 72 -6.69 -1.90 2.94
C ILE A 72 -6.95 -1.75 1.44
N CYS A 73 -6.27 -2.57 0.62
CA CYS A 73 -6.48 -2.68 -0.81
C CYS A 73 -7.90 -3.12 -1.18
N LYS A 74 -8.55 -3.94 -0.34
CA LYS A 74 -9.92 -4.41 -0.56
C LYS A 74 -10.96 -3.43 0.01
N GLY A 75 -10.70 -2.84 1.17
CA GLY A 75 -11.54 -1.83 1.80
C GLY A 75 -11.67 -0.57 0.97
N MET A 76 -10.55 0.07 0.60
CA MET A 76 -10.59 1.31 -0.19
C MET A 76 -11.20 1.13 -1.59
N VAL A 77 -10.93 0.01 -2.26
CA VAL A 77 -11.44 -0.24 -3.62
C VAL A 77 -12.91 -0.68 -3.59
N GLY A 78 -13.32 -1.41 -2.55
CA GLY A 78 -14.71 -1.82 -2.34
C GLY A 78 -15.61 -0.66 -1.93
N ASP A 79 -15.22 0.11 -0.91
CA ASP A 79 -16.03 1.19 -0.33
C ASP A 79 -16.17 2.39 -1.27
N PHE A 80 -15.22 2.57 -2.19
CA PHE A 80 -15.20 3.68 -3.14
C PHE A 80 -15.28 3.27 -4.61
N LYS A 81 -15.79 2.06 -4.85
CA LYS A 81 -16.08 1.48 -6.16
C LYS A 81 -16.76 2.47 -7.10
N GLU A 82 -17.88 3.04 -6.68
CA GLU A 82 -18.74 3.81 -7.58
C GLU A 82 -18.06 5.09 -8.07
N GLN A 83 -17.34 5.75 -7.17
CA GLN A 83 -16.57 6.96 -7.43
C GLN A 83 -15.45 6.67 -8.44
N PHE A 84 -14.72 5.58 -8.19
CA PHE A 84 -13.61 5.15 -9.01
C PHE A 84 -14.04 4.74 -10.42
N ILE A 85 -15.09 3.92 -10.53
CA ILE A 85 -15.66 3.50 -11.81
C ILE A 85 -16.20 4.70 -12.58
N TYR A 86 -16.90 5.62 -11.92
CA TYR A 86 -17.38 6.84 -12.57
C TYR A 86 -16.25 7.64 -13.22
N VAL A 87 -15.17 7.91 -12.49
CA VAL A 87 -14.03 8.67 -13.04
C VAL A 87 -13.36 7.92 -14.17
N LEU A 88 -13.21 6.59 -14.03
CA LEU A 88 -12.67 5.76 -15.09
C LEU A 88 -13.53 5.81 -16.35
N GLN A 89 -14.86 5.72 -16.23
CA GLN A 89 -15.81 5.80 -17.35
C GLN A 89 -15.75 7.15 -18.06
N GLU A 90 -15.71 8.26 -17.32
CA GLU A 90 -15.60 9.61 -17.89
C GLU A 90 -14.26 9.85 -18.60
N LEU A 91 -13.17 9.24 -18.11
CA LEU A 91 -11.84 9.31 -18.75
C LEU A 91 -11.67 8.35 -19.95
N ILE A 92 -12.43 7.25 -20.01
CA ILE A 92 -12.32 6.20 -21.04
C ILE A 92 -12.97 6.60 -22.39
N VAL A 93 -13.50 7.82 -22.53
CA VAL A 93 -14.26 8.18 -23.74
C VAL A 93 -13.38 8.67 -24.91
N GLU A 94 -12.12 9.04 -24.69
CA GLU A 94 -11.18 9.27 -25.81
C GLU A 94 -9.89 8.45 -25.71
N PRO A 95 -9.73 7.41 -26.54
CA PRO A 95 -8.51 6.61 -26.67
C PRO A 95 -7.22 7.42 -26.72
N LYS A 96 -7.27 8.59 -27.36
CA LYS A 96 -6.13 9.50 -27.53
C LYS A 96 -5.67 10.11 -26.22
N GLU A 97 -6.57 10.38 -25.28
CA GLU A 97 -6.29 11.00 -24.00
C GLU A 97 -5.53 10.03 -23.09
N ILE A 98 -6.08 8.82 -22.94
CA ILE A 98 -5.41 7.70 -22.25
C ILE A 98 -4.07 7.38 -22.92
N CYS A 99 -4.01 7.41 -24.25
CA CYS A 99 -2.80 7.02 -24.95
C CYS A 99 -1.68 8.03 -24.90
N GLY A 100 -1.94 9.32 -24.86
CA GLY A 100 -0.86 10.27 -24.60
C GLY A 100 -0.49 10.39 -23.10
N LEU A 101 -1.36 9.97 -22.17
CA LEU A 101 -1.00 9.76 -20.75
C LEU A 101 -0.01 8.57 -20.58
N LEU A 102 -0.23 7.47 -21.34
CA LEU A 102 0.55 6.23 -21.24
C LEU A 102 1.75 6.18 -22.21
N VAL A 103 1.74 6.98 -23.28
CA VAL A 103 2.73 6.95 -24.36
C VAL A 103 3.34 8.32 -24.63
N LYS A 104 4.52 8.56 -24.04
CA LYS A 104 5.37 9.74 -24.33
C LYS A 104 5.55 9.93 -25.85
N GLY A 105 5.06 11.06 -26.38
CA GLY A 105 5.11 11.40 -27.81
C GLY A 105 3.91 10.94 -28.66
N CYS A 106 2.86 10.40 -28.05
CA CYS A 106 1.56 10.18 -28.70
C CYS A 106 0.75 11.48 -28.61
N ASP A 107 0.52 12.14 -29.74
CA ASP A 107 -0.27 13.37 -29.81
C ASP A 107 -1.73 13.08 -29.39
N GLY A 108 -2.25 13.90 -28.46
CA GLY A 108 -3.65 13.83 -28.01
C GLY A 108 -3.86 13.40 -26.56
N GLY A 109 -2.80 13.07 -25.80
CA GLY A 109 -2.92 12.85 -24.35
C GLY A 109 -3.03 14.13 -23.57
N PHE A 110 -4.15 14.32 -22.88
CA PHE A 110 -4.17 15.21 -21.73
C PHE A 110 -3.20 14.65 -20.69
N ASP A 111 -2.09 15.34 -20.44
CA ASP A 111 -1.24 15.08 -19.27
C ASP A 111 -1.78 15.95 -18.12
N PRO A 112 -2.64 15.42 -17.23
CA PRO A 112 -3.29 16.20 -16.19
C PRO A 112 -2.27 16.86 -15.25
N TYR A 113 -1.10 16.24 -15.06
CA TYR A 113 -0.08 16.76 -14.15
C TYR A 113 0.62 18.02 -14.69
N ASN A 114 0.78 18.12 -16.01
CA ASN A 114 1.42 19.27 -16.66
C ASN A 114 0.41 20.18 -17.38
N ALA A 115 -0.87 19.79 -17.40
CA ALA A 115 -1.90 20.56 -18.03
C ALA A 115 -2.13 21.87 -17.27
N THR A 116 -2.06 22.96 -18.02
CA THR A 116 -2.23 24.32 -17.52
C THR A 116 -3.55 24.89 -18.00
N TRP A 117 -4.21 25.62 -17.13
CA TRP A 117 -5.29 26.55 -17.47
C TRP A 117 -4.95 27.89 -16.84
N PHE A 118 -5.54 28.98 -17.34
CA PHE A 118 -5.25 30.32 -16.85
C PHE A 118 -6.53 31.10 -16.67
N LEU A 119 -6.71 31.69 -15.50
CA LEU A 119 -7.74 32.68 -15.26
C LEU A 119 -7.19 34.08 -15.55
N PRO A 120 -8.01 34.96 -16.17
CA PRO A 120 -7.62 36.34 -16.37
C PRO A 120 -7.49 37.03 -15.01
N MET A 121 -6.29 37.49 -14.68
CA MET A 121 -6.04 38.26 -13.46
C MET A 121 -6.79 39.60 -13.51
N PRO A 122 -7.69 39.90 -12.55
CA PRO A 122 -8.45 41.14 -12.59
C PRO A 122 -7.58 42.38 -12.37
N GLY A 123 -7.93 43.47 -13.06
CA GLY A 123 -7.26 44.76 -12.93
C GLY A 123 -5.79 44.76 -13.37
N VAL A 124 -5.05 45.79 -12.95
CA VAL A 124 -3.61 45.92 -13.22
C VAL A 124 -2.86 45.87 -11.90
N LYS A 125 -1.85 45.01 -11.80
CA LYS A 125 -0.98 44.92 -10.62
C LYS A 125 -0.40 46.30 -10.29
N PRO A 126 -0.66 46.84 -9.08
CA PRO A 126 -0.04 48.08 -8.64
C PRO A 126 1.49 48.00 -8.67
N PRO A 127 2.21 49.11 -8.89
CA PRO A 127 3.67 49.10 -8.77
C PRO A 127 4.09 48.68 -7.36
N HIS A 128 5.05 47.75 -7.28
CA HIS A 128 5.59 47.28 -6.01
C HIS A 128 6.00 48.44 -5.10
N LYS A 129 5.65 48.32 -3.82
CA LYS A 129 6.04 49.26 -2.78
C LYS A 129 6.56 48.49 -1.57
N ASP A 130 7.79 48.78 -1.18
CA ASP A 130 8.34 48.21 0.04
C ASP A 130 7.42 48.53 1.23
N PRO A 131 7.03 47.51 2.02
CA PRO A 131 6.17 47.73 3.16
C PRO A 131 6.79 48.71 4.16
N ALA A 132 6.00 49.69 4.62
CA ALA A 132 6.45 50.60 5.66
C ALA A 132 6.74 49.83 6.96
N PRO A 133 7.79 50.18 7.73
CA PRO A 133 8.04 49.56 9.03
C PRO A 133 6.82 49.67 9.94
N ILE A 134 6.53 48.59 10.67
CA ILE A 134 5.41 48.58 11.63
C ILE A 134 5.73 49.56 12.76
N PRO A 135 4.87 50.57 13.03
CA PRO A 135 5.16 51.57 14.05
C PRO A 135 5.24 50.96 15.45
N ALA A 136 6.29 51.30 16.20
CA ALA A 136 6.45 50.84 17.58
C ALA A 136 5.32 51.37 18.50
N GLY A 137 4.91 50.55 19.47
CA GLY A 137 3.91 50.92 20.48
C GLY A 137 2.46 50.92 20.00
N LYS A 138 2.19 50.41 18.79
CA LYS A 138 0.84 50.10 18.30
C LYS A 138 0.29 48.82 18.94
N PRO A 139 -1.05 48.66 19.05
CA PRO A 139 -1.62 47.41 19.51
C PRO A 139 -1.25 46.27 18.56
N THR A 140 -1.17 45.06 19.09
CA THR A 140 -0.92 43.82 18.34
C THR A 140 -2.07 42.86 18.56
N LEU A 141 -2.27 41.95 17.61
CA LEU A 141 -3.17 40.80 17.75
C LEU A 141 -2.35 39.55 18.05
N ARG A 142 -2.90 38.64 18.85
CA ARG A 142 -2.35 37.31 19.11
C ARG A 142 -3.27 36.26 18.52
N VAL A 143 -2.74 35.46 17.61
CA VAL A 143 -3.54 34.56 16.78
C VAL A 143 -3.05 33.14 16.96
N LEU A 144 -3.89 32.28 17.52
CA LEU A 144 -3.61 30.86 17.64
C LEU A 144 -3.83 30.18 16.29
N HIS A 145 -2.91 29.32 15.89
CA HIS A 145 -3.06 28.48 14.71
C HIS A 145 -2.85 27.02 15.10
N LEU A 146 -3.89 26.21 14.88
CA LEU A 146 -3.89 24.76 15.03
C LEU A 146 -3.98 24.12 13.64
N SER A 147 -3.34 22.97 13.46
CA SER A 147 -3.38 22.24 12.20
C SER A 147 -3.23 20.75 12.45
N ASP A 148 -3.67 19.93 11.49
CA ASP A 148 -3.40 18.50 11.42
C ASP A 148 -3.71 17.84 12.77
N LEU A 149 -4.99 17.97 13.15
CA LEU A 149 -5.46 17.49 14.44
C LEU A 149 -5.45 15.97 14.48
N HIS A 150 -5.81 15.33 13.35
CA HIS A 150 -5.95 13.89 13.13
C HIS A 150 -6.31 13.15 14.41
N VAL A 151 -7.53 13.37 14.87
CA VAL A 151 -7.97 12.78 16.13
C VAL A 151 -8.35 11.34 15.86
N ASP A 152 -7.67 10.39 16.48
CA ASP A 152 -8.05 8.99 16.45
C ASP A 152 -8.98 8.68 17.64
N ASN A 153 -10.23 8.34 17.34
CA ASN A 153 -11.21 7.95 18.37
C ASN A 153 -10.97 6.52 18.87
N ASP A 154 -10.26 5.70 18.10
CA ASP A 154 -9.98 4.30 18.37
C ASP A 154 -8.57 4.08 18.91
N TYR A 155 -7.86 5.16 19.29
CA TYR A 155 -6.54 5.07 19.90
C TYR A 155 -6.58 4.27 21.21
N ILE A 156 -5.75 3.23 21.32
CA ILE A 156 -5.63 2.36 22.48
C ILE A 156 -4.26 2.53 23.15
N ILE A 157 -4.27 2.79 24.46
CA ILE A 157 -3.05 2.86 25.25
C ILE A 157 -2.44 1.45 25.35
N GLY A 158 -1.14 1.34 25.04
CA GLY A 158 -0.37 0.11 25.15
C GLY A 158 -0.52 -0.86 23.97
N SER A 159 -1.31 -0.55 22.95
CA SER A 159 -1.30 -1.30 21.69
C SER A 159 0.02 -1.12 20.95
N GLU A 160 0.28 -1.92 19.91
CA GLU A 160 1.50 -1.78 19.11
C GLU A 160 1.50 -0.46 18.34
N ALA A 161 2.56 0.32 18.51
CA ALA A 161 2.77 1.57 17.80
C ALA A 161 3.55 1.37 16.49
N LYS A 162 4.22 0.22 16.31
CA LYS A 162 4.92 -0.16 15.07
C LYS A 162 4.36 -1.45 14.52
N CYS A 163 3.08 -1.42 14.16
CA CYS A 163 2.31 -2.58 13.72
C CYS A 163 2.62 -2.99 12.26
N GLY A 164 3.22 -2.10 11.46
CA GLY A 164 3.49 -2.35 10.03
C GLY A 164 2.30 -2.04 9.11
N GLU A 165 1.22 -1.48 9.66
CA GLU A 165 0.09 -0.92 8.92
C GLU A 165 0.25 0.59 8.74
N PRO A 166 -0.50 1.23 7.82
CA PRO A 166 -0.43 2.67 7.60
C PRO A 166 -0.82 3.53 8.81
N LEU A 167 -1.64 3.00 9.72
CA LEU A 167 -1.97 3.63 11.00
C LEU A 167 -2.11 2.58 12.11
N CYS A 168 -1.32 2.75 13.17
CA CYS A 168 -1.18 1.90 14.35
C CYS A 168 -1.75 2.59 15.61
N CYS A 169 -1.43 2.06 16.79
CA CYS A 169 -1.95 2.53 18.09
C CYS A 169 -3.47 2.36 18.29
N ARG A 170 -4.08 1.40 17.59
CA ARG A 170 -5.53 1.15 17.55
C ARG A 170 -5.83 -0.35 17.57
N PRO A 171 -7.08 -0.79 17.82
CA PRO A 171 -7.37 -2.21 17.84
C PRO A 171 -7.22 -2.82 16.43
N PRO A 172 -6.69 -4.05 16.31
CA PRO A 172 -6.71 -4.75 15.04
C PRO A 172 -8.16 -5.01 14.61
N LYS A 173 -8.46 -4.75 13.34
CA LYS A 173 -9.84 -4.83 12.82
C LYS A 173 -10.30 -6.28 12.58
N ASP A 174 -9.37 -7.23 12.42
CA ASP A 174 -9.73 -8.64 12.35
C ASP A 174 -10.02 -9.18 13.75
N THR A 175 -11.30 -9.42 14.06
CA THR A 175 -11.70 -10.01 15.35
C THR A 175 -11.21 -11.46 15.54
N ASN A 176 -10.68 -12.12 14.51
CA ASN A 176 -9.92 -13.36 14.68
C ASN A 176 -8.51 -13.12 15.26
N GLU A 177 -8.04 -11.88 15.29
CA GLU A 177 -6.91 -11.42 16.09
C GLU A 177 -7.32 -11.01 17.52
N ALA A 178 -8.63 -11.06 17.84
CA ALA A 178 -9.07 -10.84 19.21
C ALA A 178 -8.53 -11.99 20.09
N PHE A 179 -7.60 -11.64 20.98
CA PHE A 179 -6.92 -12.49 21.96
C PHE A 179 -5.67 -13.24 21.49
N VAL A 180 -4.81 -12.64 20.65
CA VAL A 180 -3.38 -12.76 20.97
C VAL A 180 -3.08 -11.84 22.15
N GLN A 181 -3.65 -12.17 23.32
CA GLN A 181 -3.17 -11.66 24.58
C GLN A 181 -1.69 -12.06 24.67
N LYS A 182 -0.80 -11.07 24.44
CA LYS A 182 0.66 -11.17 24.45
C LYS A 182 1.33 -11.78 23.21
N LYS A 183 1.10 -11.26 22.00
CA LYS A 183 2.23 -11.12 21.07
C LYS A 183 3.06 -9.97 21.63
N ASP A 184 4.36 -10.15 21.81
CA ASP A 184 5.22 -9.16 22.49
C ASP A 184 5.11 -7.79 21.81
N VAL A 185 4.33 -6.87 22.40
CA VAL A 185 4.25 -5.48 21.96
C VAL A 185 5.66 -4.90 22.05
N SER A 186 6.23 -4.61 20.89
CA SER A 186 7.61 -4.17 20.75
C SER A 186 7.75 -2.69 21.14
N VAL A 187 6.81 -1.86 20.69
CA VAL A 187 6.72 -0.44 21.04
C VAL A 187 5.29 -0.14 21.52
N PRO A 188 5.05 -0.09 22.83
CA PRO A 188 3.72 0.18 23.35
C PRO A 188 3.32 1.63 23.12
N ALA A 189 2.08 1.82 22.65
CA ALA A 189 1.46 3.12 22.46
C ALA A 189 1.35 3.87 23.80
N GLY A 190 1.92 5.07 23.86
CA GLY A 190 1.89 5.95 25.02
C GLY A 190 0.51 6.53 25.29
N LYS A 191 0.25 6.94 26.54
CA LYS A 191 -1.02 7.57 26.94
C LYS A 191 -1.30 8.83 26.14
N TRP A 192 -0.30 9.69 25.97
CA TRP A 192 -0.47 11.01 25.35
C TRP A 192 -0.25 11.01 23.84
N GLY A 193 -0.24 9.85 23.19
CA GLY A 193 0.21 9.68 21.80
C GLY A 193 1.62 9.07 21.75
N THR A 194 2.03 8.65 20.55
CA THR A 194 3.32 8.00 20.30
C THR A 194 3.92 8.51 19.00
N VAL A 195 5.22 8.82 19.00
CA VAL A 195 5.93 9.16 17.77
C VAL A 195 6.22 7.89 16.96
N ALA A 196 5.23 7.50 16.17
CA ALA A 196 5.20 6.40 15.22
C ALA A 196 4.04 6.66 14.25
N ASP A 197 3.70 5.71 13.37
CA ASP A 197 2.53 5.79 12.50
C ASP A 197 1.23 5.69 13.34
N CYS A 198 0.98 6.69 14.17
CA CYS A 198 -0.09 6.76 15.15
C CYS A 198 -0.62 8.18 15.22
N ASP A 199 -1.93 8.31 15.35
CA ASP A 199 -2.61 9.59 15.41
C ASP A 199 -2.87 10.08 16.84
N ALA A 200 -3.40 11.30 16.96
CA ALA A 200 -3.65 11.92 18.25
C ALA A 200 -4.84 11.28 18.95
N PRO A 201 -4.71 10.72 20.17
CA PRO A 201 -5.88 10.32 20.93
C PRO A 201 -6.74 11.55 21.27
N TYR A 202 -8.06 11.37 21.32
CA TYR A 202 -9.01 12.46 21.62
C TYR A 202 -8.66 13.30 22.87
N TRP A 203 -8.15 12.67 23.93
CA TRP A 203 -7.78 13.39 25.16
C TRP A 203 -6.49 14.20 25.05
N LEU A 204 -5.62 13.95 24.05
CA LEU A 204 -4.47 14.81 23.75
C LEU A 204 -4.95 16.16 23.20
N LEU A 205 -5.96 16.17 22.31
CA LEU A 205 -6.59 17.40 21.85
C LEU A 205 -7.15 18.20 23.04
N GLU A 206 -7.92 17.55 23.93
CA GLU A 206 -8.43 18.24 25.12
C GLU A 206 -7.31 18.78 26.01
N ASP A 207 -6.19 18.06 26.14
CA ASP A 207 -5.05 18.47 26.96
C ASP A 207 -4.34 19.69 26.39
N MET A 208 -4.09 19.72 25.09
CA MET A 208 -3.59 20.89 24.38
C MET A 208 -4.50 22.10 24.62
N MET A 209 -5.80 21.93 24.44
CA MET A 209 -6.77 23.01 24.60
C MET A 209 -6.88 23.49 26.07
N LYS A 210 -6.71 22.61 27.05
CA LYS A 210 -6.60 22.98 28.47
C LYS A 210 -5.37 23.85 28.74
N ASP A 211 -4.22 23.50 28.17
CA ASP A 211 -3.00 24.29 28.30
C ASP A 211 -3.17 25.68 27.68
N ILE A 212 -3.69 25.74 26.45
CA ILE A 212 -3.95 26.98 25.73
C ILE A 212 -4.90 27.89 26.51
N ALA A 213 -6.06 27.38 26.94
CA ALA A 213 -7.05 28.16 27.68
C ALA A 213 -6.51 28.70 29.02
N LYS A 214 -5.58 27.97 29.64
CA LYS A 214 -4.95 28.36 30.91
C LYS A 214 -3.90 29.46 30.71
N ASN A 215 -3.03 29.30 29.73
CA ASN A 215 -1.81 30.09 29.58
C ASN A 215 -1.95 31.27 28.61
N HIS A 216 -2.80 31.16 27.58
CA HIS A 216 -2.89 32.09 26.46
C HIS A 216 -4.25 32.81 26.40
N LYS A 217 -4.57 33.55 27.47
CA LYS A 217 -5.87 34.26 27.60
C LYS A 217 -6.01 35.46 26.66
N ASP A 218 -4.89 35.90 26.12
CA ASP A 218 -4.71 37.05 25.26
C ASP A 218 -4.89 36.73 23.77
N ILE A 219 -5.23 35.50 23.39
CA ILE A 219 -5.60 35.14 22.01
C ILE A 219 -6.80 35.96 21.56
N ASP A 220 -6.69 36.65 20.44
CA ASP A 220 -7.76 37.44 19.83
C ASP A 220 -8.70 36.58 18.99
N TYR A 221 -8.14 35.71 18.14
CA TYR A 221 -8.89 34.74 17.33
C TYR A 221 -8.05 33.50 17.00
N VAL A 222 -8.70 32.45 16.53
CA VAL A 222 -8.11 31.14 16.25
C VAL A 222 -8.28 30.76 14.78
N LEU A 223 -7.23 30.20 14.19
CA LEU A 223 -7.22 29.56 12.88
C LEU A 223 -7.04 28.05 13.06
N ILE A 224 -7.80 27.26 12.31
CA ILE A 224 -7.67 25.80 12.26
C ILE A 224 -7.58 25.40 10.80
N SER A 225 -6.43 24.91 10.34
CA SER A 225 -6.18 24.67 8.92
C SER A 225 -6.61 23.28 8.42
N GLY A 226 -7.57 22.60 9.04
CA GLY A 226 -8.11 21.32 8.54
C GLY A 226 -7.45 20.06 9.13
N ASP A 227 -7.78 18.92 8.54
CA ASP A 227 -7.33 17.56 8.90
C ASP A 227 -7.70 17.18 10.33
N LEU A 228 -9.01 17.01 10.51
CA LEU A 228 -9.65 16.59 11.74
C LEU A 228 -9.67 15.06 11.87
N GLU A 229 -9.78 14.36 10.74
CA GLU A 229 -9.84 12.90 10.65
C GLU A 229 -8.47 12.24 10.77
N SER A 230 -8.42 11.04 11.37
CA SER A 230 -7.20 10.23 11.40
C SER A 230 -6.84 9.66 10.02
N HIS A 231 -5.60 9.19 9.85
CA HIS A 231 -5.08 8.42 8.71
C HIS A 231 -5.67 7.00 8.60
N ALA A 232 -6.89 6.84 9.11
CA ALA A 232 -7.67 5.63 9.18
C ALA A 232 -8.46 5.41 7.89
N ASP A 233 -7.83 5.58 6.73
CA ASP A 233 -8.52 5.85 5.48
C ASP A 233 -9.50 4.73 5.07
N TRP A 234 -9.26 3.52 5.57
CA TRP A 234 -10.07 2.32 5.37
C TRP A 234 -11.22 2.13 6.38
N ASP A 235 -11.35 3.01 7.37
CA ASP A 235 -12.41 2.98 8.40
C ASP A 235 -13.36 4.17 8.27
N TYR A 236 -13.67 4.49 7.01
CA TYR A 236 -14.49 5.63 6.64
C TYR A 236 -15.99 5.41 6.87
N THR A 237 -16.68 6.42 7.40
CA THR A 237 -18.14 6.56 7.30
C THR A 237 -18.56 8.05 7.22
N LYS A 238 -19.66 8.36 6.52
CA LYS A 238 -20.23 9.73 6.47
C LYS A 238 -20.57 10.24 7.87
N GLU A 239 -21.19 9.38 8.68
CA GLU A 239 -21.57 9.70 10.04
C GLU A 239 -20.35 9.97 10.93
N GLY A 240 -19.27 9.20 10.76
CA GLY A 240 -17.99 9.41 11.43
C GLY A 240 -17.41 10.79 11.14
N HIS A 241 -17.32 11.16 9.86
CA HIS A 241 -16.80 12.47 9.43
C HIS A 241 -17.65 13.63 10.00
N MET A 242 -18.97 13.53 9.88
CA MET A 242 -19.86 14.55 10.45
C MET A 242 -19.75 14.64 11.98
N ALA A 243 -19.58 13.50 12.66
CA ALA A 243 -19.40 13.46 14.10
C ALA A 243 -18.06 14.07 14.52
N LYS A 244 -16.99 13.90 13.73
CA LYS A 244 -15.69 14.53 14.02
C LYS A 244 -15.76 16.05 13.93
N VAL A 245 -16.34 16.58 12.86
CA VAL A 245 -16.56 18.03 12.69
C VAL A 245 -17.27 18.60 13.92
N GLN A 246 -18.32 17.92 14.40
CA GLN A 246 -19.04 18.32 15.61
C GLN A 246 -18.18 18.20 16.87
N ASN A 247 -17.54 17.05 17.11
CA ASN A 247 -16.78 16.78 18.32
C ASN A 247 -15.61 17.74 18.49
N VAL A 248 -14.84 17.99 17.43
CA VAL A 248 -13.75 18.97 17.45
C VAL A 248 -14.30 20.36 17.72
N THR A 249 -15.38 20.75 17.02
CA THR A 249 -16.04 22.05 17.25
C THR A 249 -16.48 22.22 18.70
N ASP A 250 -17.05 21.18 19.32
CA ASP A 250 -17.49 21.18 20.71
C ASP A 250 -16.31 21.32 21.69
N VAL A 251 -15.17 20.70 21.41
CA VAL A 251 -13.93 20.90 22.19
C VAL A 251 -13.48 22.34 22.11
N MET A 252 -13.48 22.94 20.91
CA MET A 252 -13.10 24.34 20.72
C MET A 252 -14.03 25.28 21.51
N LYS A 253 -15.35 25.10 21.40
CA LYS A 253 -16.37 25.86 22.15
C LYS A 253 -16.20 25.71 23.67
N LYS A 254 -15.86 24.51 24.14
CA LYS A 254 -15.67 24.20 25.57
C LYS A 254 -14.47 24.92 26.17
N PHE A 255 -13.32 24.94 25.48
CA PHE A 255 -12.08 25.47 26.05
C PHE A 255 -11.82 26.94 25.70
N LEU A 256 -12.37 27.43 24.59
CA LEU A 256 -12.22 28.82 24.13
C LEU A 256 -13.59 29.52 24.00
N PRO A 257 -14.40 29.56 25.07
CA PRO A 257 -15.74 30.13 24.99
C PRO A 257 -15.69 31.62 24.60
N GLY A 258 -16.47 31.99 23.59
CA GLY A 258 -16.57 33.37 23.11
C GLY A 258 -15.38 33.86 22.28
N LYS A 259 -14.43 32.99 21.92
CA LYS A 259 -13.40 33.28 20.92
C LYS A 259 -13.94 33.01 19.52
N GLU A 260 -13.52 33.82 18.55
CA GLU A 260 -13.81 33.55 17.14
C GLU A 260 -12.81 32.51 16.59
N ILE A 261 -13.32 31.49 15.90
CA ILE A 261 -12.55 30.33 15.45
C ILE A 261 -12.89 30.06 13.99
N TYR A 262 -11.86 29.95 13.16
CA TYR A 262 -12.02 29.90 11.71
C TYR A 262 -11.33 28.67 11.15
N PHE A 263 -12.12 27.76 10.59
CA PHE A 263 -11.66 26.51 9.99
C PHE A 263 -11.38 26.67 8.49
N ALA A 264 -10.35 26.01 7.99
CA ALA A 264 -10.20 25.61 6.59
C ALA A 264 -10.44 24.10 6.48
N VAL A 265 -10.72 23.64 5.25
CA VAL A 265 -10.93 22.23 4.93
C VAL A 265 -9.58 21.60 4.58
N GLY A 266 -9.25 20.47 5.21
CA GLY A 266 -8.08 19.64 4.88
C GLY A 266 -8.40 18.51 3.93
N ASN A 267 -7.39 17.77 3.47
CA ASN A 267 -7.57 16.67 2.51
C ASN A 267 -8.19 15.43 3.18
N HIS A 268 -7.93 15.17 4.46
CA HIS A 268 -8.50 14.02 5.17
C HIS A 268 -10.00 14.16 5.46
N GLU A 269 -10.58 15.36 5.28
CA GLU A 269 -12.03 15.53 5.29
C GLU A 269 -12.71 14.93 4.04
N GLY A 270 -11.98 14.84 2.92
CA GLY A 270 -12.46 14.37 1.61
C GLY A 270 -12.88 12.91 1.61
N VAL A 271 -13.75 12.54 0.66
CA VAL A 271 -14.28 11.18 0.54
C VAL A 271 -14.37 10.74 -0.94
N PRO A 272 -13.62 9.72 -1.38
CA PRO A 272 -12.56 9.00 -0.65
C PRO A 272 -11.51 9.96 -0.08
N ILE A 273 -10.69 9.54 0.88
CA ILE A 273 -9.65 10.42 1.47
C ILE A 273 -8.93 11.22 0.37
N ASP A 274 -8.72 12.52 0.58
CA ASP A 274 -8.18 13.51 -0.38
C ASP A 274 -9.08 13.92 -1.56
N ASN A 275 -10.24 13.29 -1.73
CA ASN A 275 -11.08 13.48 -2.91
C ASN A 275 -12.33 14.30 -2.59
N PHE A 276 -12.45 15.42 -3.28
CA PHE A 276 -13.63 16.28 -3.25
C PHE A 276 -14.25 16.31 -4.63
N ALA A 277 -15.42 15.69 -4.77
CA ALA A 277 -16.14 15.63 -6.03
C ALA A 277 -16.74 17.02 -6.37
N PRO A 278 -16.30 17.67 -7.46
CA PRO A 278 -16.86 18.96 -7.86
C PRO A 278 -18.27 18.80 -8.43
N HIS A 279 -19.02 19.90 -8.55
CA HIS A 279 -20.44 19.89 -8.92
C HIS A 279 -20.73 19.47 -10.37
N PHE A 280 -19.71 19.34 -11.23
CA PHE A 280 -19.89 18.72 -12.55
C PHE A 280 -20.13 17.20 -12.46
N THR A 281 -19.78 16.57 -11.34
CA THR A 281 -20.00 15.14 -11.10
C THR A 281 -21.45 14.85 -10.69
N PRO A 282 -21.91 13.58 -10.66
CA PRO A 282 -23.21 13.22 -10.12
C PRO A 282 -23.41 13.61 -8.65
N ALA A 283 -24.60 14.14 -8.31
CA ALA A 283 -24.93 14.63 -6.96
C ALA A 283 -24.71 13.63 -5.81
N LYS A 284 -24.74 12.32 -6.09
CA LYS A 284 -24.45 11.28 -5.08
C LYS A 284 -23.02 11.33 -4.54
N PHE A 285 -22.09 11.91 -5.29
CA PHE A 285 -20.68 12.07 -4.91
C PHE A 285 -20.38 13.41 -4.25
N HIS A 286 -21.28 14.39 -4.36
CA HIS A 286 -21.06 15.74 -3.84
C HIS A 286 -20.88 15.73 -2.32
N MET A 287 -20.10 16.69 -1.84
CA MET A 287 -19.79 16.86 -0.42
C MET A 287 -20.81 17.69 0.34
N ASP A 288 -22.02 17.86 -0.19
CA ASP A 288 -23.13 18.60 0.42
C ASP A 288 -23.39 18.20 1.89
N TRP A 289 -23.28 16.90 2.19
CA TRP A 289 -23.50 16.35 3.52
C TRP A 289 -22.44 16.84 4.52
N LEU A 290 -21.18 16.89 4.09
CA LEU A 290 -20.05 17.32 4.92
C LEU A 290 -19.99 18.84 5.04
N TYR A 291 -20.05 19.54 3.91
CA TYR A 291 -20.08 20.99 3.86
C TYR A 291 -21.32 21.57 4.54
N GLY A 292 -22.47 20.89 4.44
CA GLY A 292 -23.67 21.19 5.20
C GLY A 292 -23.44 21.09 6.70
N LYS A 293 -22.81 20.01 7.16
CA LYS A 293 -22.45 19.83 8.58
C LYS A 293 -21.48 20.90 9.06
N MET A 294 -20.43 21.20 8.29
CA MET A 294 -19.48 22.27 8.58
C MET A 294 -20.18 23.63 8.70
N ALA A 295 -21.05 23.96 7.74
CA ALA A 295 -21.81 25.22 7.75
C ALA A 295 -22.74 25.35 8.96
N ASP A 296 -23.33 24.24 9.42
CA ASP A 296 -24.21 24.23 10.60
C ASP A 296 -23.41 24.33 11.91
N GLU A 297 -22.28 23.63 12.04
CA GLU A 297 -21.45 23.64 13.25
C GLU A 297 -20.68 24.95 13.44
N TRP A 298 -20.26 25.57 12.33
CA TRP A 298 -19.44 26.79 12.31
C TRP A 298 -20.25 28.09 12.17
N GLN A 299 -21.58 28.01 12.15
CA GLN A 299 -22.48 29.15 11.93
C GLN A 299 -22.32 30.33 12.91
N GLU A 300 -21.71 30.11 14.08
CA GLU A 300 -21.45 31.19 15.04
C GLU A 300 -20.23 32.05 14.66
N TRP A 301 -19.29 31.51 13.88
CA TRP A 301 -18.06 32.19 13.47
C TRP A 301 -18.13 32.65 12.01
N VAL A 302 -18.74 31.82 11.15
CA VAL A 302 -18.97 32.12 9.73
C VAL A 302 -20.18 33.04 9.56
N PRO A 303 -20.06 34.14 8.78
CA PRO A 303 -21.19 35.02 8.51
C PRO A 303 -22.37 34.31 7.82
N ALA A 304 -23.60 34.68 8.16
CA ALA A 304 -24.80 34.01 7.63
C ALA A 304 -24.93 34.11 6.10
N ASP A 305 -24.44 35.18 5.48
CA ASP A 305 -24.41 35.37 4.03
C ASP A 305 -23.36 34.48 3.33
N GLN A 306 -22.40 33.94 4.08
CA GLN A 306 -21.38 33.01 3.59
C GLN A 306 -21.80 31.56 3.72
N LYS A 307 -22.92 31.26 4.39
CA LYS A 307 -23.41 29.89 4.60
C LYS A 307 -23.50 29.13 3.27
N THR A 308 -24.06 29.76 2.23
CA THR A 308 -24.19 29.15 0.90
C THR A 308 -22.84 28.82 0.28
N GLN A 309 -21.83 29.67 0.48
CA GLN A 309 -20.48 29.43 -0.04
C GLN A 309 -19.84 28.23 0.67
N VAL A 310 -19.95 28.16 2.01
CA VAL A 310 -19.45 27.01 2.78
C VAL A 310 -20.12 25.73 2.32
N THR A 311 -21.45 25.71 2.18
CA THR A 311 -22.17 24.53 1.72
C THR A 311 -21.80 24.11 0.30
N TYR A 312 -21.35 25.05 -0.53
CA TYR A 312 -21.04 24.81 -1.94
C TYR A 312 -19.63 24.24 -2.12
N ASN A 313 -18.59 24.84 -1.52
CA ASN A 313 -17.22 24.35 -1.74
C ASN A 313 -16.32 24.43 -0.50
N GLY A 314 -16.90 24.61 0.69
CA GLY A 314 -16.16 24.73 1.95
C GLY A 314 -15.41 26.05 2.13
N CYS A 315 -15.46 26.98 1.16
CA CYS A 315 -14.81 28.28 1.26
C CYS A 315 -15.69 29.32 1.97
N TYR A 316 -15.08 30.36 2.55
CA TYR A 316 -15.81 31.55 3.02
C TYR A 316 -14.89 32.74 3.25
N MET A 317 -15.48 33.93 3.30
CA MET A 317 -14.80 35.17 3.67
C MET A 317 -15.42 35.78 4.93
N LYS A 318 -14.58 36.27 5.84
CA LYS A 318 -14.99 36.99 7.04
C LYS A 318 -14.26 38.33 7.14
N GLN A 319 -15.01 39.43 7.29
CA GLN A 319 -14.42 40.68 7.76
C GLN A 319 -14.10 40.55 9.26
N LEU A 320 -12.81 40.40 9.61
CA LEU A 320 -12.38 40.28 11.01
C LEU A 320 -12.41 41.64 11.72
N PHE A 321 -11.83 42.64 11.07
CA PHE A 321 -11.74 44.01 11.58
C PHE A 321 -11.89 45.00 10.43
N PRO A 322 -12.21 46.28 10.68
CA PRO A 322 -12.12 47.30 9.64
C PRO A 322 -10.71 47.30 9.00
N GLY A 323 -10.60 47.05 7.70
CA GLY A 323 -9.31 46.96 7.02
C GLY A 323 -8.67 45.57 6.99
N LEU A 324 -9.27 44.53 7.58
CA LEU A 324 -8.78 43.15 7.51
C LEU A 324 -9.89 42.13 7.25
N ARG A 325 -9.70 41.33 6.20
CA ARG A 325 -10.50 40.16 5.86
C ARG A 325 -9.70 38.88 6.09
N LEU A 326 -10.40 37.84 6.51
CA LEU A 326 -9.93 36.46 6.46
C LEU A 326 -10.65 35.75 5.32
N ILE A 327 -9.90 35.03 4.51
CA ILE A 327 -10.43 34.14 3.47
C ILE A 327 -9.99 32.73 3.85
N SER A 328 -10.97 31.85 4.06
CA SER A 328 -10.76 30.41 4.19
C SER A 328 -10.97 29.75 2.83
N LEU A 329 -9.92 29.13 2.32
CA LEU A 329 -9.88 28.53 1.00
C LEU A 329 -9.79 27.00 1.13
N ASN A 330 -10.73 26.29 0.51
CA ASN A 330 -10.61 24.86 0.30
C ASN A 330 -9.71 24.62 -0.93
N ASN A 331 -8.43 24.38 -0.66
CA ASN A 331 -7.43 24.12 -1.69
C ASN A 331 -7.20 22.63 -1.98
N ALA A 332 -7.85 21.72 -1.27
CA ALA A 332 -7.90 20.29 -1.63
C ALA A 332 -8.69 20.05 -2.95
N LEU A 333 -9.49 21.03 -3.37
CA LEU A 333 -10.07 21.07 -4.73
C LEU A 333 -9.01 21.31 -5.83
N GLY A 334 -7.75 21.61 -5.48
CA GLY A 334 -6.63 21.70 -6.43
C GLY A 334 -5.65 20.52 -6.35
N ASP A 335 -5.94 19.53 -5.52
CA ASP A 335 -5.02 18.45 -5.17
C ASP A 335 -4.85 17.46 -6.33
N ALA A 336 -3.60 17.12 -6.65
CA ALA A 336 -3.22 16.15 -7.65
C ALA A 336 -3.65 14.72 -7.29
N VAL A 337 -3.96 14.42 -6.03
CA VAL A 337 -4.51 13.12 -5.65
C VAL A 337 -6.03 13.06 -5.74
N ASN A 338 -6.71 14.20 -5.93
CA ASN A 338 -8.14 14.26 -6.17
C ASN A 338 -8.47 13.78 -7.60
N PHE A 339 -8.83 12.49 -7.73
CA PHE A 339 -9.01 11.85 -9.03
C PHE A 339 -10.18 12.42 -9.84
N TYR A 340 -11.16 13.10 -9.22
CA TYR A 340 -12.24 13.75 -9.96
C TYR A 340 -11.74 14.86 -10.87
N LEU A 341 -10.65 15.54 -10.49
CA LEU A 341 -10.07 16.63 -11.27
C LEU A 341 -9.49 16.17 -12.61
N TYR A 342 -9.27 14.87 -12.78
CA TYR A 342 -8.75 14.33 -14.03
C TYR A 342 -9.81 14.40 -15.15
N ILE A 343 -11.11 14.41 -14.79
CA ILE A 343 -12.21 14.65 -15.74
C ILE A 343 -12.18 16.13 -16.17
N ASN A 344 -12.11 17.03 -15.19
CA ASN A 344 -12.01 18.46 -15.44
C ASN A 344 -11.38 19.19 -14.25
N GLN A 345 -10.11 19.57 -14.41
CA GLN A 345 -9.35 20.30 -13.40
C GLN A 345 -9.47 21.83 -13.49
N THR A 346 -10.24 22.34 -14.47
CA THR A 346 -10.31 23.78 -14.72
C THR A 346 -11.21 24.44 -13.67
N ASP A 347 -10.59 25.20 -12.76
CA ASP A 347 -11.25 25.98 -11.72
C ASP A 347 -12.43 25.24 -11.05
N PRO A 348 -12.17 24.12 -10.37
CA PRO A 348 -13.22 23.27 -9.81
C PRO A 348 -14.10 24.06 -8.85
N ASP A 349 -15.40 23.99 -9.11
CA ASP A 349 -16.45 24.77 -8.45
C ASP A 349 -16.24 26.28 -8.45
N GLY A 350 -15.49 26.80 -9.43
CA GLY A 350 -15.20 28.24 -9.54
C GLY A 350 -14.38 28.78 -8.36
N THR A 351 -13.66 27.91 -7.64
CA THR A 351 -13.02 28.24 -6.36
C THR A 351 -11.93 29.29 -6.50
N MET A 352 -11.11 29.22 -7.55
CA MET A 352 -10.09 30.21 -7.85
C MET A 352 -10.72 31.51 -8.38
N THR A 353 -11.77 31.43 -9.21
CA THR A 353 -12.53 32.62 -9.62
C THR A 353 -13.10 33.35 -8.40
N TRP A 354 -13.74 32.63 -7.48
CA TRP A 354 -14.26 33.19 -6.24
C TRP A 354 -13.17 33.86 -5.40
N LEU A 355 -12.00 33.22 -5.25
CA LEU A 355 -10.86 33.81 -4.55
C LEU A 355 -10.43 35.14 -5.19
N LEU A 356 -10.31 35.18 -6.52
CA LEU A 356 -9.94 36.39 -7.25
C LEU A 356 -10.95 37.52 -7.05
N GLU A 357 -12.25 37.21 -7.01
CA GLU A 357 -13.32 38.17 -6.71
C GLU A 357 -13.19 38.74 -5.29
N GLN A 358 -12.91 37.89 -4.29
CA GLN A 358 -12.72 38.34 -2.91
C GLN A 358 -11.48 39.24 -2.77
N LEU A 359 -10.38 38.89 -3.42
CA LEU A 359 -9.14 39.66 -3.41
C LEU A 359 -9.28 41.00 -4.15
N GLU A 360 -9.98 41.02 -5.28
CA GLU A 360 -10.26 42.25 -6.01
C GLU A 360 -11.12 43.21 -5.18
N ASP A 361 -12.18 42.70 -4.53
CA ASP A 361 -13.01 43.51 -3.66
C ASP A 361 -12.24 44.03 -2.44
N ALA A 362 -11.36 43.21 -1.85
CA ALA A 362 -10.49 43.65 -0.76
C ALA A 362 -9.54 44.78 -1.21
N GLU A 363 -8.86 44.62 -2.35
CA GLU A 363 -7.97 45.64 -2.93
C GLU A 363 -8.71 46.95 -3.20
N ARG A 364 -9.93 46.86 -3.79
CA ARG A 364 -10.77 48.02 -4.09
C ARG A 364 -11.19 48.80 -2.85
N ASN A 365 -11.44 48.09 -1.75
CA ASN A 365 -11.80 48.68 -0.47
C ASN A 365 -10.58 49.07 0.39
N GLY A 366 -9.37 48.74 -0.06
CA GLY A 366 -8.13 48.97 0.69
C GLY A 366 -7.97 48.07 1.92
N ASP A 367 -8.72 46.96 1.98
CA ASP A 367 -8.61 45.95 3.02
C ASP A 367 -7.36 45.09 2.80
N LYS A 368 -6.80 44.58 3.89
CA LYS A 368 -5.79 43.52 3.90
C LYS A 368 -6.44 42.16 4.02
N VAL A 369 -5.72 41.13 3.60
CA VAL A 369 -6.21 39.76 3.57
C VAL A 369 -5.24 38.82 4.29
N HIS A 370 -5.80 38.04 5.22
CA HIS A 370 -5.22 36.79 5.68
C HIS A 370 -5.84 35.64 4.91
N LEU A 371 -5.02 34.74 4.37
CA LEU A 371 -5.47 33.47 3.79
C LEU A 371 -5.23 32.35 4.79
N VAL A 372 -6.24 31.51 5.00
CA VAL A 372 -6.11 30.22 5.68
C VAL A 372 -6.54 29.11 4.73
N ALA A 373 -5.72 28.08 4.62
CA ALA A 373 -5.95 26.91 3.77
C ALA A 373 -5.17 25.72 4.35
N HIS A 374 -5.21 24.56 3.70
CA HIS A 374 -4.56 23.36 4.22
C HIS A 374 -3.22 23.07 3.54
N ILE A 375 -3.25 22.61 2.28
CA ILE A 375 -2.10 22.09 1.51
C ILE A 375 -1.18 23.23 1.02
N PRO A 376 0.05 23.40 1.52
CA PRO A 376 0.95 24.44 1.02
C PRO A 376 1.39 24.14 -0.41
N GLY A 377 1.55 25.17 -1.25
CA GLY A 377 2.10 24.98 -2.60
C GLY A 377 3.60 24.67 -2.55
N GLY A 378 4.09 23.72 -3.37
CA GLY A 378 5.53 23.49 -3.51
C GLY A 378 6.02 22.07 -3.81
N ASP A 379 5.25 21.08 -3.40
CA ASP A 379 5.62 19.66 -3.28
C ASP A 379 5.07 18.77 -4.39
N SER A 380 4.53 19.37 -5.46
CA SER A 380 3.82 18.72 -6.58
C SER A 380 2.47 18.09 -6.21
N GLU A 381 1.93 18.40 -5.03
CA GLU A 381 0.60 17.93 -4.61
C GLU A 381 -0.53 18.80 -5.13
N ALA A 382 -0.26 19.99 -5.65
CA ALA A 382 -1.24 20.73 -6.46
C ALA A 382 -1.07 20.42 -7.95
N LEU A 383 -2.17 20.25 -8.68
CA LEU A 383 -2.14 20.19 -10.15
C LEU A 383 -1.56 21.51 -10.70
N GLU A 384 -0.74 21.42 -11.76
CA GLU A 384 -0.03 22.58 -12.32
C GLU A 384 -0.96 23.76 -12.63
N GLY A 385 -2.12 23.50 -13.24
CA GLY A 385 -3.12 24.53 -13.52
C GLY A 385 -3.62 25.25 -12.26
N TRP A 386 -3.83 24.53 -11.14
CA TRP A 386 -4.18 25.16 -9.87
C TRP A 386 -3.01 25.94 -9.28
N ALA A 387 -1.85 25.29 -9.20
CA ALA A 387 -0.63 25.84 -8.63
C ALA A 387 -0.26 27.18 -9.28
N ILE A 388 -0.24 27.25 -10.61
CA ILE A 388 0.14 28.47 -11.33
C ILE A 388 -0.88 29.60 -11.16
N ASN A 389 -2.19 29.31 -11.12
CA ASN A 389 -3.20 30.34 -10.90
C ASN A 389 -3.18 30.88 -9.46
N TYR A 390 -2.99 30.01 -8.47
CA TYR A 390 -2.79 30.44 -7.09
C TYR A 390 -1.54 31.33 -6.98
N TYR A 391 -0.42 30.90 -7.57
CA TYR A 391 0.83 31.65 -7.58
C TYR A 391 0.69 33.02 -8.23
N ASN A 392 -0.03 33.08 -9.36
CA ASN A 392 -0.33 34.33 -10.05
C ASN A 392 -1.25 35.24 -9.23
N ALA A 393 -2.25 34.68 -8.54
CA ALA A 393 -3.14 35.44 -7.66
C ALA A 393 -2.37 36.08 -6.51
N VAL A 394 -1.51 35.30 -5.83
CA VAL A 394 -0.65 35.80 -4.74
C VAL A 394 0.27 36.90 -5.23
N ASN A 395 0.91 36.72 -6.40
CA ASN A 395 1.78 37.74 -6.97
C ASN A 395 1.03 39.00 -7.45
N ARG A 396 -0.19 38.85 -7.97
CA ARG A 396 -1.03 39.98 -8.40
C ARG A 396 -1.48 40.81 -7.21
N TYR A 397 -1.77 40.17 -6.09
CA TYR A 397 -2.33 40.78 -4.88
C TYR A 397 -1.33 40.85 -3.73
N GLU A 398 -0.01 40.96 -4.01
CA GLU A 398 1.05 40.97 -2.99
C GLU A 398 0.92 42.09 -1.96
N ASP A 399 0.31 43.23 -2.32
CA ASP A 399 0.03 44.33 -1.39
C ASP A 399 -1.22 44.11 -0.54
N THR A 400 -2.12 43.21 -0.96
CA THR A 400 -3.41 42.93 -0.33
C THR A 400 -3.32 41.70 0.57
N ILE A 401 -2.68 40.62 0.12
CA ILE A 401 -2.44 39.40 0.90
C ILE A 401 -1.23 39.63 1.81
N VAL A 402 -1.47 39.77 3.11
CA VAL A 402 -0.43 40.13 4.09
C VAL A 402 0.00 38.98 4.99
N ALA A 403 -0.73 37.86 4.98
CA ALA A 403 -0.34 36.61 5.63
C ALA A 403 -1.06 35.40 5.01
N GLN A 404 -0.38 34.25 5.00
CA GLN A 404 -0.87 32.96 4.50
C GLN A 404 -0.58 31.88 5.53
N PHE A 405 -1.62 31.21 6.04
CA PHE A 405 -1.59 30.25 7.13
C PHE A 405 -2.06 28.87 6.65
N PHE A 406 -1.17 27.89 6.68
CA PHE A 406 -1.34 26.56 6.09
C PHE A 406 -0.98 25.45 7.09
N GLY A 407 -1.16 24.19 6.69
CA GLY A 407 -0.94 22.98 7.49
C GLY A 407 -0.31 21.86 6.67
N HIS A 408 -0.88 20.65 6.76
CA HIS A 408 -0.67 19.47 5.92
C HIS A 408 0.67 18.76 6.09
N THR A 409 1.78 19.51 6.14
CA THR A 409 3.12 18.93 6.20
C THR A 409 3.44 18.32 7.57
N HIS A 410 2.55 18.52 8.55
CA HIS A 410 2.67 18.22 9.99
C HIS A 410 3.84 18.93 10.69
N SER A 411 4.69 19.63 9.95
CA SER A 411 6.00 20.08 10.35
C SER A 411 6.05 21.60 10.56
N GLU A 412 7.08 22.10 11.25
CA GLU A 412 7.36 23.54 11.29
C GLU A 412 8.05 23.93 9.97
N GLU A 413 7.30 24.52 9.04
CA GLU A 413 7.79 24.87 7.72
C GLU A 413 7.28 26.20 7.19
N TYR A 414 7.98 26.72 6.18
CA TYR A 414 7.58 27.89 5.43
C TYR A 414 7.97 27.73 3.95
N TYR A 415 7.24 28.41 3.06
CA TYR A 415 7.50 28.41 1.63
C TYR A 415 7.62 29.84 1.11
N VAL A 416 8.65 30.11 0.33
CA VAL A 416 8.88 31.43 -0.27
C VAL A 416 8.22 31.52 -1.64
N VAL A 417 7.42 32.57 -1.83
CA VAL A 417 6.85 32.95 -3.12
C VAL A 417 7.78 33.99 -3.77
N TYR A 418 8.00 33.84 -5.08
CA TYR A 418 8.84 34.70 -5.90
C TYR A 418 8.01 35.38 -6.98
N GLU A 419 8.52 36.50 -7.51
CA GLU A 419 7.88 37.23 -8.61
C GLU A 419 7.84 36.41 -9.91
N ASP A 420 8.84 35.54 -10.12
CA ASP A 420 8.90 34.57 -11.20
C ASP A 420 8.97 33.14 -10.61
N PRO A 421 7.95 32.29 -10.83
CA PRO A 421 7.88 30.93 -10.29
C PRO A 421 8.99 30.01 -10.81
N GLU A 422 9.75 30.44 -11.82
CA GLU A 422 10.82 29.66 -12.43
C GLU A 422 12.22 30.19 -12.08
N ASN A 423 12.31 31.25 -11.26
CA ASN A 423 13.57 31.95 -11.01
C ASN A 423 13.71 32.40 -9.55
N ALA A 424 14.51 31.65 -8.78
CA ALA A 424 14.80 31.95 -7.38
C ALA A 424 15.68 33.19 -7.15
N GLN A 425 16.22 33.81 -8.22
CA GLN A 425 16.90 35.10 -8.15
C GLN A 425 15.96 36.27 -8.40
N SER A 426 14.70 36.02 -8.77
CA SER A 426 13.67 37.05 -8.80
C SER A 426 13.31 37.49 -7.37
N ARG A 427 12.57 38.59 -7.26
CA ARG A 427 12.24 39.17 -5.96
C ARG A 427 11.30 38.23 -5.19
N PRO A 428 11.57 37.92 -3.91
CA PRO A 428 10.60 37.23 -3.07
C PRO A 428 9.42 38.16 -2.76
N THR A 429 8.19 37.68 -2.96
CA THR A 429 6.95 38.46 -2.91
C THR A 429 6.05 38.07 -1.74
N GLY A 430 6.17 36.84 -1.23
CA GLY A 430 5.31 36.34 -0.16
C GLY A 430 5.91 35.17 0.60
N VAL A 431 5.25 34.79 1.70
CA VAL A 431 5.58 33.60 2.50
C VAL A 431 4.30 32.87 2.83
N ILE A 432 4.33 31.55 2.73
CA ILE A 432 3.32 30.63 3.24
C ILE A 432 3.88 30.00 4.51
N TYR A 433 3.15 30.08 5.62
CA TYR A 433 3.55 29.43 6.87
C TYR A 433 2.76 28.14 7.08
N SER A 434 3.44 27.01 7.14
CA SER A 434 2.84 25.73 7.55
C SER A 434 2.96 25.58 9.07
N ALA A 435 1.82 25.45 9.75
CA ALA A 435 1.76 25.22 11.19
C ALA A 435 2.04 23.75 11.53
N PRO A 436 2.66 23.47 12.69
CA PRO A 436 2.94 22.11 13.09
C PRO A 436 1.64 21.38 13.47
N SER A 437 1.68 20.06 13.39
CA SER A 437 0.56 19.19 13.76
C SER A 437 0.36 19.04 15.27
N LEU A 438 -0.90 18.78 15.66
CA LEU A 438 -1.20 18.10 16.92
C LEU A 438 -0.82 16.62 16.83
N THR A 439 -1.10 15.97 15.69
CA THR A 439 -0.80 14.55 15.54
C THR A 439 0.69 14.26 15.63
N PRO A 440 1.11 13.17 16.30
CA PRO A 440 2.49 12.72 16.22
C PRO A 440 2.82 12.00 14.91
N PHE A 441 1.82 11.76 14.05
CA PHE A 441 1.96 11.03 12.79
C PHE A 441 3.05 11.63 11.87
N SER A 442 4.12 10.91 11.52
CA SER A 442 4.64 9.74 12.25
C SER A 442 5.96 9.96 12.95
N ASP A 443 6.52 11.16 12.81
CA ASP A 443 7.83 11.52 13.31
C ASP A 443 7.84 12.79 14.18
N PHE A 444 6.68 13.22 14.64
CA PHE A 444 6.53 14.54 15.25
C PHE A 444 6.12 14.49 16.72
N ASN A 445 6.60 15.46 17.50
CA ASN A 445 5.93 15.76 18.77
C ASN A 445 4.73 16.69 18.49
N PRO A 446 3.60 16.53 19.21
CA PRO A 446 2.44 17.42 19.13
C PRO A 446 2.80 18.88 19.40
N ALA A 447 2.20 19.81 18.67
CA ALA A 447 2.49 21.23 18.81
C ALA A 447 1.33 22.16 18.41
N TYR A 448 1.50 23.44 18.75
CA TYR A 448 0.65 24.54 18.30
C TYR A 448 1.48 25.83 18.17
N ARG A 449 0.99 26.78 17.37
CA ARG A 449 1.67 28.06 17.10
C ARG A 449 0.82 29.26 17.47
N ILE A 450 1.47 30.33 17.93
CA ILE A 450 0.81 31.63 18.15
C ILE A 450 1.57 32.72 17.39
N TYR A 451 0.85 33.45 16.54
CA TYR A 451 1.37 34.60 15.80
C TYR A 451 1.14 35.89 16.58
N THR A 452 2.12 36.78 16.54
CA THR A 452 1.94 38.20 16.88
C THR A 452 1.78 38.99 15.58
N ILE A 453 0.65 39.67 15.42
CA ILE A 453 0.26 40.38 14.20
C ILE A 453 0.10 41.87 14.52
N ASP A 454 0.39 42.74 13.54
CA ASP A 454 0.09 44.17 13.62
C ASP A 454 -1.41 44.40 13.85
N GLY A 455 -1.76 45.15 14.90
CA GLY A 455 -3.10 45.07 15.47
C GLY A 455 -4.17 45.91 14.77
N ASN A 456 -5.36 45.93 15.35
CA ASN A 456 -6.48 46.69 14.80
C ASN A 456 -6.36 48.20 15.11
N TYR A 457 -5.93 48.98 14.12
CA TYR A 457 -5.95 50.44 14.15
C TYR A 457 -5.94 51.01 12.72
N GLN A 458 -6.32 52.27 12.58
CA GLN A 458 -6.34 52.94 11.28
C GLN A 458 -4.95 52.96 10.64
N GLY A 459 -4.84 52.39 9.43
CA GLY A 459 -3.58 52.28 8.70
C GLY A 459 -2.67 51.14 9.15
N SER A 460 -3.19 50.18 9.92
CA SER A 460 -2.47 48.94 10.25
C SER A 460 -2.08 48.19 8.98
N SER A 461 -0.91 47.54 9.04
CA SER A 461 -0.46 46.65 7.98
C SER A 461 -1.05 45.24 8.08
N PHE A 462 -1.53 44.86 9.28
CA PHE A 462 -1.96 43.50 9.62
C PHE A 462 -0.93 42.39 9.27
N ARG A 463 0.35 42.73 9.10
CA ARG A 463 1.39 41.74 8.81
C ARG A 463 1.81 40.99 10.06
N VAL A 464 2.32 39.78 9.88
CA VAL A 464 2.98 39.00 10.94
C VAL A 464 4.24 39.76 11.42
N ILE A 465 4.33 39.98 12.73
CA ILE A 465 5.46 40.66 13.39
C ILE A 465 6.49 39.63 13.88
N ASP A 466 6.00 38.52 14.43
CA ASP A 466 6.76 37.41 14.99
C ASP A 466 5.81 36.23 15.27
N PHE A 467 6.35 35.07 15.59
CA PHE A 467 5.57 33.97 16.15
C PHE A 467 6.40 33.11 17.09
N GLU A 468 5.67 32.35 17.90
CA GLU A 468 6.17 31.45 18.93
C GLU A 468 5.49 30.10 18.77
N GLU A 469 6.21 29.04 19.12
CA GLU A 469 5.75 27.68 18.96
C GLU A 469 5.90 26.89 20.26
N TYR A 470 4.91 26.05 20.53
CA TYR A 470 4.81 25.24 21.73
C TYR A 470 4.65 23.79 21.33
N PHE A 471 5.27 22.87 22.08
CA PHE A 471 5.19 21.45 21.80
C PHE A 471 5.11 20.60 23.08
N LEU A 472 4.53 19.41 22.96
CA LEU A 472 4.53 18.41 24.02
C LEU A 472 5.58 17.35 23.72
N ASN A 473 6.60 17.24 24.57
CA ASN A 473 7.57 16.16 24.46
C ASN A 473 6.94 14.84 24.92
N LEU A 474 6.52 13.99 23.97
CA LEU A 474 5.84 12.73 24.26
C LEU A 474 6.70 11.75 25.07
N THR A 475 8.02 11.74 24.87
CA THR A 475 8.92 10.91 25.67
C THR A 475 8.85 11.29 27.15
N VAL A 476 8.82 12.59 27.46
CA VAL A 476 8.74 13.08 28.84
C VAL A 476 7.33 12.88 29.40
N ALA A 477 6.29 13.21 28.63
CA ALA A 477 4.90 13.07 29.06
C ALA A 477 4.52 11.61 29.34
N ASN A 478 4.96 10.67 28.49
CA ASN A 478 4.70 9.25 28.67
C ASN A 478 5.59 8.57 29.71
N ALA A 479 6.73 9.17 30.10
CA ALA A 479 7.55 8.67 31.21
C ALA A 479 6.85 8.84 32.57
N ASN A 480 5.92 9.79 32.70
CA ASN A 480 5.08 9.97 33.88
C ASN A 480 3.63 10.30 33.47
N PRO A 481 2.88 9.30 32.97
CA PRO A 481 1.63 9.51 32.25
C PRO A 481 0.51 10.09 33.14
N ASP A 482 0.61 9.96 34.46
CA ASP A 482 -0.39 10.46 35.42
C ASP A 482 -0.07 11.85 35.98
N ALA A 483 1.13 12.38 35.70
CA ALA A 483 1.42 13.78 35.98
C ALA A 483 0.74 14.70 34.96
N PRO A 484 0.43 15.95 35.33
CA PRO A 484 0.02 16.97 34.36
C PRO A 484 1.06 17.08 33.24
N THR A 485 0.59 17.11 32.01
CA THR A 485 1.43 17.39 30.84
C THR A 485 2.06 18.77 30.96
N LYS A 486 3.17 18.94 30.26
CA LYS A 486 3.89 20.22 30.20
C LYS A 486 4.16 20.55 28.74
N TRP A 487 3.35 21.46 28.21
CA TRP A 487 3.59 22.08 26.92
C TRP A 487 4.73 23.09 27.07
N GLU A 488 5.80 22.87 26.33
CA GLU A 488 7.03 23.66 26.42
C GLU A 488 7.13 24.59 25.21
N THR A 489 7.62 25.81 25.43
CA THR A 489 7.99 26.70 24.33
C THR A 489 9.17 26.10 23.56
N LEU A 490 8.97 25.77 22.29
CA LEU A 490 10.02 25.35 21.37
C LEU A 490 10.98 26.52 21.11
N TYR A 491 10.41 27.67 20.75
CA TYR A 491 11.04 28.98 20.74
C TYR A 491 9.98 30.07 20.94
N SER A 492 10.37 31.18 21.57
CA SER A 492 9.46 32.30 21.91
C SER A 492 9.42 33.41 20.87
N SER A 493 10.30 33.34 19.86
CA SER A 493 10.37 34.30 18.77
C SER A 493 11.14 33.70 17.61
N ALA A 494 10.47 33.49 16.48
CA ALA A 494 11.07 33.03 15.23
C ALA A 494 12.20 33.96 14.78
N LYS A 495 12.03 35.29 14.95
CA LYS A 495 13.09 36.26 14.65
C LYS A 495 14.35 36.00 15.45
N SER A 496 14.24 35.82 16.76
CA SER A 496 15.41 35.57 17.61
C SER A 496 16.02 34.19 17.36
N GLU A 497 15.19 33.20 17.07
CA GLU A 497 15.62 31.81 16.87
C GLU A 497 16.43 31.64 15.59
N TYR A 498 16.00 32.30 14.51
CA TYR A 498 16.63 32.23 13.19
C TYR A 498 17.48 33.47 12.83
N GLY A 499 17.58 34.46 13.73
CA GLY A 499 18.36 35.68 13.51
C GLY A 499 17.82 36.53 12.36
N LEU A 500 16.50 36.67 12.28
CA LEU A 500 15.78 37.49 11.30
C LEU A 500 15.59 38.91 11.85
N SER A 501 15.79 39.91 11.00
CA SER A 501 15.54 41.31 11.38
C SER A 501 14.05 41.66 11.39
N GLU A 502 13.28 41.00 10.54
CA GLU A 502 11.83 41.09 10.41
C GLU A 502 11.26 39.77 9.86
N ILE A 503 9.94 39.61 9.92
CA ILE A 503 9.23 38.50 9.29
C ILE A 503 8.79 38.95 7.90
N SER A 504 9.70 38.84 6.91
CA SER A 504 9.46 39.23 5.52
C SER A 504 9.96 38.16 4.55
N ALA A 505 9.38 38.12 3.34
CA ALA A 505 9.76 37.16 2.30
C ALA A 505 11.27 37.22 1.98
N SER A 506 11.83 38.43 1.96
CA SER A 506 13.27 38.65 1.79
C SER A 506 14.11 38.02 2.91
N GLU A 507 13.70 38.17 4.18
CA GLU A 507 14.45 37.60 5.31
C GLU A 507 14.36 36.07 5.35
N TRP A 508 13.19 35.50 5.03
CA TRP A 508 13.01 34.06 4.90
C TRP A 508 13.81 33.47 3.73
N ASN A 509 13.86 34.15 2.58
CA ASN A 509 14.74 33.80 1.47
C ASN A 509 16.23 33.88 1.85
N ASN A 510 16.64 34.94 2.56
CA ASN A 510 18.00 35.09 3.06
C ASN A 510 18.39 33.95 4.02
N LEU A 511 17.45 33.48 4.85
CA LEU A 511 17.67 32.36 5.76
C LEU A 511 18.05 31.08 5.00
N ILE A 512 17.44 30.80 3.84
CA ILE A 512 17.79 29.65 2.99
C ILE A 512 19.28 29.72 2.61
N GLY A 513 19.75 30.89 2.16
CA GLY A 513 21.15 31.11 1.81
C GLY A 513 22.12 31.02 3.01
N LYS A 514 21.70 31.45 4.21
CA LYS A 514 22.45 31.29 5.45
C LYS A 514 22.58 29.80 5.82
N MET A 515 21.46 29.09 5.85
CA MET A 515 21.41 27.66 6.18
C MET A 515 22.23 26.80 5.22
N LEU A 516 22.32 27.18 3.93
CA LEU A 516 23.20 26.50 2.97
C LEU A 516 24.66 26.44 3.44
N ASN A 517 25.14 27.49 4.11
CA ASN A 517 26.54 27.64 4.53
C ASN A 517 26.77 27.44 6.05
N ASP A 518 25.71 27.38 6.84
CA ASP A 518 25.75 27.19 8.30
C ASP A 518 25.00 25.91 8.71
N ASP A 519 25.76 24.83 8.90
CA ASP A 519 25.22 23.53 9.32
C ASP A 519 24.62 23.56 10.73
N THR A 520 25.05 24.49 11.59
CA THR A 520 24.49 24.61 12.94
C THR A 520 23.10 25.24 12.89
N LEU A 521 22.95 26.28 12.08
CA LEU A 521 21.65 26.90 11.82
C LEU A 521 20.69 25.94 11.12
N PHE A 522 21.19 25.17 10.15
CA PHE A 522 20.38 24.15 9.49
C PHE A 522 19.97 23.00 10.44
N ALA A 523 20.88 22.51 11.28
CA ALA A 523 20.56 21.49 12.27
C ALA A 523 19.53 21.98 13.30
N LYS A 524 19.58 23.27 13.66
CA LYS A 524 18.56 23.92 14.48
C LYS A 524 17.20 23.94 13.77
N TYR A 525 17.16 24.36 12.50
CA TYR A 525 15.94 24.32 11.69
C TYR A 525 15.34 22.90 11.63
N ILE A 526 16.15 21.87 11.36
CA ILE A 526 15.68 20.47 11.34
C ILE A 526 15.18 20.02 12.72
N LYS A 527 15.85 20.40 13.81
CA LYS A 527 15.37 20.10 15.17
C LYS A 527 13.98 20.72 15.40
N ASN A 528 13.76 21.96 14.95
CA ASN A 528 12.49 22.65 15.12
C ASN A 528 11.41 22.06 14.20
N LYS A 529 11.73 21.77 12.93
CA LYS A 529 10.86 21.08 11.97
C LYS A 529 10.21 19.83 12.55
N TYR A 530 11.00 18.96 13.19
CA TYR A 530 10.52 17.70 13.79
C TYR A 530 10.16 17.81 15.27
N ARG A 531 10.48 18.94 15.92
CA ARG A 531 10.32 19.18 17.36
C ARG A 531 10.99 18.10 18.23
N ARG A 532 12.10 17.56 17.72
CA ARG A 532 12.83 16.40 18.24
C ARG A 532 14.33 16.55 18.02
N THR A 533 15.11 15.88 18.85
CA THR A 533 16.57 15.81 18.71
C THR A 533 17.00 14.49 18.06
N GLY A 534 18.19 14.47 17.46
CA GLY A 534 18.77 13.25 16.88
C GLY A 534 18.38 12.98 15.42
N MET A 535 17.66 13.90 14.77
CA MET A 535 17.34 13.80 13.34
C MET A 535 18.62 13.90 12.49
N VAL A 536 18.87 12.88 11.66
CA VAL A 536 20.06 12.82 10.79
C VAL A 536 19.69 13.33 9.39
N CYS A 537 20.20 14.51 9.01
CA CYS A 537 20.01 15.07 7.68
C CYS A 537 21.38 15.43 7.08
N GLY A 538 21.92 14.55 6.24
CA GLY A 538 23.19 14.77 5.53
C GLY A 538 23.06 15.76 4.36
N SER A 539 24.14 16.02 3.62
CA SER A 539 24.17 17.05 2.55
C SER A 539 23.05 16.92 1.50
N LYS A 540 22.71 15.70 1.07
CA LYS A 540 21.61 15.49 0.11
C LYS A 540 20.27 15.94 0.70
N CYS A 541 19.94 15.41 1.88
CA CYS A 541 18.75 15.81 2.64
C CYS A 541 18.73 17.32 2.87
N LYS A 542 19.86 17.95 3.22
CA LYS A 542 19.96 19.40 3.40
C LYS A 542 19.53 20.17 2.16
N LEU A 543 20.04 19.79 0.99
CA LEU A 543 19.71 20.48 -0.26
C LEU A 543 18.26 20.25 -0.68
N GLU A 544 17.70 19.07 -0.41
CA GLU A 544 16.26 18.78 -0.62
C GLU A 544 15.40 19.65 0.31
N GLN A 545 15.71 19.71 1.61
CA GLN A 545 14.98 20.52 2.58
C GLN A 545 15.01 22.02 2.26
N LEU A 546 16.17 22.54 1.83
CA LEU A 546 16.31 23.93 1.40
C LEU A 546 15.59 24.22 0.08
N CYS A 547 15.44 23.21 -0.77
CA CYS A 547 14.69 23.30 -2.02
C CYS A 547 13.18 23.35 -1.74
N THR A 548 12.66 22.46 -0.87
CA THR A 548 11.24 22.44 -0.47
C THR A 548 10.77 23.81 0.02
N ILE A 549 11.44 24.41 1.01
CA ILE A 549 11.05 25.73 1.56
C ILE A 549 11.25 26.90 0.60
N ARG A 550 11.95 26.67 -0.52
CA ARG A 550 12.11 27.64 -1.60
C ARG A 550 10.97 27.54 -2.62
N GLN A 551 10.32 26.40 -2.73
CA GLN A 551 9.36 26.14 -3.78
C GLN A 551 7.95 26.38 -3.25
N ALA A 552 7.38 27.57 -3.41
CA ALA A 552 5.91 27.73 -3.27
C ALA A 552 5.13 27.26 -4.53
N HIS A 553 5.87 26.78 -5.54
CA HIS A 553 5.42 26.17 -6.78
C HIS A 553 6.39 25.02 -7.08
N HIS A 554 5.91 23.88 -7.58
CA HIS A 554 6.73 22.69 -7.85
C HIS A 554 7.64 22.81 -9.08
N SER A 555 8.06 24.02 -9.43
CA SER A 555 9.03 24.26 -10.49
C SER A 555 10.43 23.81 -10.07
N ASP A 556 10.98 22.82 -10.76
CA ASP A 556 12.36 22.37 -10.57
C ASP A 556 13.39 23.49 -10.78
N LYS A 557 13.05 24.54 -11.55
CA LYS A 557 14.00 25.61 -11.88
C LYS A 557 14.37 26.47 -10.67
N LEU A 558 13.47 26.59 -9.68
CA LEU A 558 13.74 27.31 -8.42
C LEU A 558 14.90 26.69 -7.61
N CYS A 559 15.19 25.40 -7.83
CA CYS A 559 16.23 24.68 -7.10
C CYS A 559 17.47 24.34 -7.93
N SER A 560 17.55 24.80 -9.18
CA SER A 560 18.61 24.44 -10.13
C SER A 560 20.03 24.75 -9.61
N ASP A 561 20.22 25.84 -8.88
CA ASP A 561 21.48 26.22 -8.23
C ASP A 561 21.84 25.26 -7.08
N LEU A 562 20.88 24.88 -6.24
CA LEU A 562 21.05 23.92 -5.13
C LEU A 562 21.35 22.51 -5.66
N GLN A 563 20.65 22.08 -6.71
CA GLN A 563 20.85 20.79 -7.38
C GLN A 563 22.25 20.72 -8.03
N THR A 564 22.72 21.82 -8.61
CA THR A 564 24.08 21.91 -9.17
C THR A 564 25.16 21.77 -8.08
N LEU A 565 24.92 22.32 -6.88
CA LEU A 565 25.80 22.12 -5.73
C LEU A 565 25.80 20.66 -5.26
N ALA A 566 24.62 20.02 -5.19
CA ALA A 566 24.48 18.60 -4.87
C ALA A 566 25.32 17.72 -5.80
N ALA A 567 25.26 17.99 -7.12
CA ALA A 567 26.00 17.26 -8.13
C ALA A 567 27.53 17.43 -7.95
N LYS A 568 27.99 18.66 -7.70
CA LYS A 568 29.42 18.97 -7.47
C LYS A 568 29.95 18.33 -6.19
N GLU A 569 29.19 18.32 -5.10
CA GLU A 569 29.56 17.63 -3.87
C GLU A 569 29.64 16.11 -4.08
N GLY A 570 28.68 15.53 -4.81
CA GLY A 570 28.68 14.12 -5.19
C GLY A 570 29.92 13.73 -6.01
N GLU A 571 30.34 14.57 -6.96
CA GLU A 571 31.57 14.39 -7.73
C GLU A 571 32.83 14.54 -6.87
N GLN A 572 32.88 15.51 -5.96
CA GLN A 572 33.99 15.68 -5.02
C GLN A 572 34.11 14.53 -4.02
N LEU A 573 32.99 13.95 -3.57
CA LEU A 573 32.97 12.76 -2.71
C LEU A 573 33.47 11.53 -3.48
N LYS A 574 33.06 11.36 -4.74
CA LYS A 574 33.58 10.32 -5.64
C LYS A 574 35.08 10.50 -5.88
N ALA A 575 35.53 11.73 -6.13
CA ALA A 575 36.95 12.07 -6.31
C ALA A 575 37.76 11.88 -5.02
N ARG A 576 37.23 12.23 -3.83
CA ARG A 576 37.88 11.98 -2.54
C ARG A 576 37.99 10.49 -2.22
N LYS A 577 36.98 9.68 -2.57
CA LYS A 577 37.04 8.21 -2.49
C LYS A 577 38.08 7.64 -3.46
N GLN A 578 38.22 8.18 -4.67
CA GLN A 578 39.27 7.82 -5.63
C GLN A 578 40.68 8.28 -5.19
N VAL A 579 40.82 9.45 -4.57
CA VAL A 579 42.09 9.93 -4.03
C VAL A 579 42.49 9.13 -2.79
N GLN A 580 41.55 8.69 -1.95
CA GLN A 580 41.82 7.76 -0.85
C GLN A 580 42.19 6.35 -1.36
N SER A 581 41.59 5.86 -2.46
CA SER A 581 42.03 4.60 -3.09
C SER A 581 43.42 4.72 -3.73
N ASN A 582 43.77 5.90 -4.25
CA ASN A 582 45.08 6.17 -4.87
C ASN A 582 46.18 6.49 -3.83
N LYS A 583 45.85 7.08 -2.67
CA LYS A 583 46.79 7.25 -1.54
C LYS A 583 47.15 5.93 -0.84
N LYS A 584 46.30 4.90 -0.94
CA LYS A 584 46.61 3.53 -0.48
C LYS A 584 47.50 2.72 -1.43
N ARG A 585 47.85 3.25 -2.62
CA ARG A 585 48.72 2.56 -3.61
C ARG A 585 50.18 2.99 -3.60
N ASN A 586 50.63 3.86 -2.69
CA ASN A 586 52.03 4.31 -2.62
C ASN A 586 52.64 4.14 -1.22
N THR A 587 52.72 2.90 -0.77
CA THR A 587 53.76 2.41 0.16
C THR A 587 54.07 0.96 -0.21
N ASN A 588 55.13 0.77 -1.00
CA ASN A 588 55.71 -0.56 -1.21
C ASN A 588 56.28 -1.07 0.10
N VAL A 589 55.50 -1.86 0.83
CA VAL A 589 55.99 -2.74 1.89
C VAL A 589 55.75 -4.17 1.42
N VAL A 590 56.86 -4.83 1.05
CA VAL A 590 56.85 -6.25 0.73
C VAL A 590 56.66 -7.01 2.04
N ILE A 591 55.43 -7.49 2.29
CA ILE A 591 55.11 -8.37 3.41
C ILE A 591 55.66 -9.75 3.07
N LYS A 592 56.67 -10.21 3.79
CA LYS A 592 57.40 -11.44 3.46
C LYS A 592 56.89 -12.70 4.18
N THR A 593 55.94 -12.58 5.13
CA THR A 593 55.39 -13.74 5.82
C THR A 593 53.94 -13.54 6.29
N LYS A 594 53.22 -14.67 6.46
CA LYS A 594 51.81 -14.75 6.87
C LYS A 594 51.54 -14.18 8.28
N GLU A 595 52.55 -14.07 9.13
CA GLU A 595 52.44 -13.57 10.52
C GLU A 595 52.36 -12.04 10.61
N GLU A 596 52.98 -11.30 9.68
CA GLU A 596 52.89 -9.82 9.66
C GLU A 596 51.52 -9.32 9.18
N ALA A 597 50.83 -10.08 8.32
CA ALA A 597 49.46 -9.78 7.87
C ALA A 597 48.43 -9.95 9.01
N LEU A 598 48.66 -10.91 9.91
CA LEU A 598 47.76 -11.23 11.03
C LEU A 598 47.79 -10.19 12.17
N ASN A 599 48.86 -9.42 12.31
CA ASN A 599 48.97 -8.38 13.34
C ASN A 599 48.37 -7.02 12.93
N LEU A 600 48.14 -6.77 11.63
CA LEU A 600 47.48 -5.56 11.13
C LEU A 600 45.95 -5.63 11.27
N ILE A 601 45.37 -6.82 11.18
CA ILE A 601 43.92 -7.06 11.31
C ILE A 601 43.44 -6.85 12.75
N LYS A 602 44.32 -7.06 13.75
CA LYS A 602 43.96 -6.95 15.17
C LYS A 602 43.89 -5.52 15.73
N LYS A 603 44.22 -4.48 14.96
CA LYS A 603 44.44 -3.13 15.52
C LYS A 603 43.40 -2.06 15.21
N ASN A 604 42.37 -2.33 14.41
CA ASN A 604 41.32 -1.35 14.12
C ASN A 604 39.91 -1.96 14.22
N THR A 605 39.31 -1.89 15.40
CA THR A 605 37.84 -1.91 15.56
C THR A 605 37.46 -1.47 16.97
N VAL A 606 37.02 -0.21 17.14
CA VAL A 606 35.97 0.21 18.08
C VAL A 606 35.34 1.52 17.54
N LEU A 607 34.03 1.51 17.26
CA LEU A 607 32.96 2.49 17.60
C LEU A 607 31.63 2.08 16.87
N PRO A 608 30.43 2.48 17.38
CA PRO A 608 29.29 1.56 17.55
C PRO A 608 28.08 1.77 16.60
N SER A 609 27.13 0.85 16.80
CA SER A 609 26.00 0.36 16.02
C SER A 609 24.91 1.34 15.57
N HIS A 610 24.57 1.22 14.28
CA HIS A 610 23.31 1.58 13.63
C HIS A 610 22.34 0.38 13.56
N ASP A 611 21.05 0.70 13.45
CA ASP A 611 19.93 -0.19 13.13
C ASP A 611 20.20 -1.11 11.93
N LYS A 612 19.84 -2.39 12.09
CA LYS A 612 20.06 -3.44 11.08
C LYS A 612 18.87 -3.52 10.14
N PHE A 613 19.05 -3.06 8.91
CA PHE A 613 18.17 -3.37 7.77
C PHE A 613 18.33 -4.87 7.41
N PHE A 614 17.22 -5.55 7.09
CA PHE A 614 17.22 -6.88 6.48
C PHE A 614 17.83 -6.75 5.07
N SER A 615 19.06 -7.22 4.86
CA SER A 615 19.73 -7.23 3.54
C SER A 615 20.24 -8.63 3.20
N CYS A 616 19.83 -9.14 2.03
CA CYS A 616 20.34 -10.41 1.51
C CYS A 616 21.61 -10.20 0.68
N PRO A 617 22.51 -11.19 0.56
CA PRO A 617 23.68 -11.10 -0.31
C PRO A 617 23.30 -10.80 -1.77
N ASP A 618 24.13 -10.02 -2.48
CA ASP A 618 23.92 -9.72 -3.90
C ASP A 618 23.79 -11.02 -4.73
N GLY A 619 22.69 -11.14 -5.48
CA GLY A 619 22.38 -12.31 -6.30
C GLY A 619 21.58 -13.42 -5.59
N SER A 620 21.18 -13.21 -4.34
CA SER A 620 20.24 -14.09 -3.62
C SER A 620 18.81 -13.55 -3.64
N VAL A 621 17.83 -14.45 -3.52
CA VAL A 621 16.40 -14.13 -3.52
C VAL A 621 15.93 -13.95 -2.06
N PRO A 622 15.45 -12.76 -1.66
CA PRO A 622 15.01 -12.51 -0.29
C PRO A 622 13.61 -13.05 0.00
N ARG A 623 13.44 -13.80 1.08
CA ARG A 623 12.12 -14.12 1.67
C ARG A 623 12.27 -14.30 3.17
N LYS A 624 11.90 -13.26 3.93
CA LYS A 624 12.11 -13.18 5.38
C LYS A 624 11.59 -14.45 6.09
N PRO A 625 12.36 -15.04 7.02
CA PRO A 625 13.64 -14.57 7.56
C PRO A 625 14.89 -15.03 6.76
N TYR A 626 14.74 -15.70 5.62
CA TYR A 626 15.84 -16.32 4.86
C TYR A 626 16.20 -15.58 3.56
N CYS A 627 17.37 -15.91 3.02
CA CYS A 627 17.84 -15.56 1.69
C CYS A 627 18.19 -16.85 0.93
N TYR A 628 17.71 -16.99 -0.30
CA TYR A 628 17.87 -18.21 -1.09
C TYR A 628 18.87 -18.01 -2.24
N ILE A 629 19.82 -18.93 -2.40
CA ILE A 629 20.83 -18.88 -3.46
C ILE A 629 20.67 -20.09 -4.36
N PHE A 630 20.34 -19.82 -5.62
CA PHE A 630 20.19 -20.82 -6.68
C PHE A 630 21.55 -21.03 -7.34
N ASN A 631 22.18 -22.18 -7.09
CA ASN A 631 23.50 -22.50 -7.62
C ASN A 631 23.41 -23.54 -8.75
N SER A 632 23.73 -23.11 -9.97
CA SER A 632 23.68 -23.95 -11.17
C SER A 632 24.86 -24.92 -11.29
N THR A 633 25.78 -24.96 -10.33
CA THR A 633 26.94 -25.87 -10.34
C THR A 633 26.48 -27.29 -10.01
N GLU A 634 26.52 -28.18 -11.00
CA GLU A 634 26.13 -29.57 -10.76
C GLU A 634 27.15 -30.31 -9.90
N THR A 635 26.72 -30.82 -8.74
CA THR A 635 27.59 -31.59 -7.83
C THR A 635 26.80 -32.61 -7.03
N GLY A 636 27.50 -33.51 -6.33
CA GLY A 636 26.89 -34.49 -5.42
C GLY A 636 26.38 -33.85 -4.14
N PHE A 637 25.35 -34.44 -3.53
CA PHE A 637 24.63 -33.89 -2.37
C PHE A 637 25.55 -33.42 -1.23
N ALA A 638 26.51 -34.25 -0.83
CA ALA A 638 27.45 -33.91 0.26
C ALA A 638 28.32 -32.69 -0.07
N LYS A 639 28.66 -32.49 -1.35
CA LYS A 639 29.44 -31.33 -1.79
C LYS A 639 28.55 -30.09 -1.93
N ALA A 640 27.29 -30.24 -2.32
CA ALA A 640 26.29 -29.17 -2.36
C ALA A 640 26.03 -28.62 -0.95
N GLU A 641 25.79 -29.50 0.03
CA GLU A 641 25.63 -29.12 1.45
C GLU A 641 26.91 -28.46 2.00
N THR A 642 28.10 -28.95 1.62
CA THR A 642 29.37 -28.29 1.99
C THR A 642 29.43 -26.86 1.44
N ILE A 643 28.93 -26.61 0.23
CA ILE A 643 28.92 -25.27 -0.37
C ILE A 643 27.92 -24.35 0.36
N CYS A 644 26.72 -24.84 0.69
CA CYS A 644 25.73 -24.04 1.43
C CYS A 644 26.21 -23.72 2.86
N THR A 645 26.85 -24.68 3.54
CA THR A 645 27.41 -24.46 4.88
C THR A 645 28.64 -23.54 4.88
N GLU A 646 29.45 -23.54 3.81
CA GLU A 646 30.57 -22.60 3.63
C GLU A 646 30.11 -21.13 3.52
N ILE A 647 28.88 -20.89 3.05
CA ILE A 647 28.27 -19.54 2.96
C ILE A 647 27.32 -19.21 4.12
N GLY A 648 27.28 -20.05 5.17
CA GLY A 648 26.53 -19.78 6.40
C GLY A 648 25.06 -20.20 6.37
N GLY A 649 24.68 -21.08 5.45
CA GLY A 649 23.33 -21.64 5.34
C GLY A 649 23.34 -23.16 5.23
N HIS A 650 22.24 -23.73 4.79
CA HIS A 650 22.07 -25.16 4.51
C HIS A 650 21.44 -25.35 3.13
N LEU A 651 21.44 -26.56 2.58
CA LEU A 651 20.49 -26.88 1.51
C LEU A 651 19.07 -26.61 2.00
N VAL A 652 18.23 -26.03 1.14
CA VAL A 652 16.90 -25.53 1.52
C VAL A 652 16.03 -26.58 2.23
N ALA A 653 15.45 -26.19 3.36
CA ALA A 653 14.44 -26.93 4.10
C ALA A 653 13.05 -26.39 3.76
N ILE A 654 12.17 -27.27 3.31
CA ILE A 654 10.85 -26.89 2.79
C ILE A 654 9.78 -27.32 3.79
N HIS A 655 9.23 -26.33 4.51
CA HIS A 655 8.29 -26.55 5.61
C HIS A 655 6.80 -26.39 5.22
N ASP A 656 6.52 -25.93 4.01
CA ASP A 656 5.16 -25.79 3.51
C ASP A 656 5.11 -25.80 1.97
N ALA A 657 3.90 -25.98 1.44
CA ALA A 657 3.68 -26.03 -0.01
C ALA A 657 3.99 -24.70 -0.72
N PHE A 658 3.85 -23.55 -0.03
CA PHE A 658 4.14 -22.24 -0.62
C PHE A 658 5.64 -22.01 -0.78
N LEU A 659 6.47 -22.52 0.13
CA LEU A 659 7.91 -22.51 0.01
C LEU A 659 8.35 -23.51 -1.06
N ASN A 660 7.70 -24.68 -1.15
CA ASN A 660 7.97 -25.67 -2.20
C ASN A 660 7.72 -25.08 -3.61
N GLU A 661 6.56 -24.47 -3.81
CA GLU A 661 6.20 -23.81 -5.07
C GLU A 661 7.15 -22.66 -5.42
N PHE A 662 7.43 -21.78 -4.44
CA PHE A 662 8.36 -20.66 -4.60
C PHE A 662 9.77 -21.11 -5.00
N ILE A 663 10.36 -22.09 -4.30
CA ILE A 663 11.71 -22.58 -4.62
C ILE A 663 11.71 -23.24 -5.99
N GLY A 664 10.67 -24.02 -6.29
CA GLY A 664 10.48 -24.64 -7.59
C GLY A 664 10.40 -23.64 -8.73
N GLU A 665 9.62 -22.56 -8.62
CA GLU A 665 9.44 -21.54 -9.66
C GLU A 665 10.76 -20.83 -9.98
N TYR A 666 11.46 -20.34 -8.96
CA TYR A 666 12.76 -19.70 -9.17
C TYR A 666 13.80 -20.70 -9.71
N ALA A 667 13.76 -21.96 -9.30
CA ALA A 667 14.63 -22.98 -9.86
C ALA A 667 14.42 -23.18 -11.37
N ALA A 668 13.19 -23.01 -11.89
CA ALA A 668 12.89 -23.12 -13.32
C ALA A 668 13.58 -22.03 -14.15
N ASP A 669 13.65 -20.80 -13.63
CA ASP A 669 14.32 -19.68 -14.30
C ASP A 669 15.84 -19.79 -14.24
N TYR A 670 16.37 -20.30 -13.12
CA TYR A 670 17.81 -20.36 -12.85
C TYR A 670 18.49 -21.63 -13.39
N PHE A 671 17.77 -22.74 -13.51
CA PHE A 671 18.33 -24.05 -13.92
C PHE A 671 17.74 -24.55 -15.25
N GLN A 672 17.78 -23.69 -16.27
CA GLN A 672 17.18 -23.88 -17.61
C GLN A 672 17.56 -25.19 -18.35
N HIS A 673 18.53 -25.97 -17.85
CA HIS A 673 19.03 -27.19 -18.48
C HIS A 673 19.01 -28.43 -17.55
N SER A 674 18.41 -28.32 -16.37
CA SER A 674 18.30 -29.41 -15.38
C SER A 674 16.83 -29.73 -15.14
N SER A 675 16.52 -30.96 -14.73
CA SER A 675 15.14 -31.38 -14.45
C SER A 675 14.81 -31.45 -12.96
N ASN A 676 15.83 -31.63 -12.11
CA ASN A 676 15.72 -31.68 -10.65
C ASN A 676 16.91 -30.94 -10.01
N PHE A 677 16.76 -30.47 -8.77
CA PHE A 677 17.82 -29.85 -7.97
C PHE A 677 17.86 -30.37 -6.54
N TRP A 678 19.01 -30.32 -5.87
CA TRP A 678 19.14 -30.77 -4.48
C TRP A 678 18.44 -29.82 -3.50
N ILE A 679 17.67 -30.40 -2.59
CA ILE A 679 17.09 -29.80 -1.38
C ILE A 679 17.68 -30.49 -0.13
N GLY A 680 17.46 -29.98 1.08
CA GLY A 680 18.16 -30.48 2.29
C GLY A 680 17.70 -31.84 2.82
N ALA A 681 16.61 -32.42 2.31
CA ALA A 681 16.06 -33.66 2.87
C ALA A 681 16.96 -34.88 2.53
N ASN A 682 17.29 -35.70 3.54
CA ASN A 682 18.14 -36.87 3.38
C ASN A 682 17.82 -37.98 4.41
N SER A 683 18.30 -39.20 4.16
CA SER A 683 18.15 -40.38 5.03
C SER A 683 19.51 -41.05 5.32
N LEU A 684 20.57 -40.24 5.46
CA LEU A 684 21.95 -40.73 5.57
C LEU A 684 22.27 -41.33 6.94
N ASN A 685 21.65 -40.83 8.02
CA ASN A 685 21.96 -41.25 9.39
C ASN A 685 21.13 -42.45 9.87
N SER A 686 19.95 -42.68 9.29
CA SER A 686 19.08 -43.81 9.61
C SER A 686 18.24 -44.17 8.40
N GLN A 687 18.46 -45.37 7.86
CA GLN A 687 17.76 -45.84 6.66
C GLN A 687 16.24 -45.72 6.84
N ASN A 688 15.58 -45.08 5.87
CA ASN A 688 14.14 -44.82 5.83
C ASN A 688 13.61 -43.82 6.87
N VAL A 689 14.50 -43.10 7.56
CA VAL A 689 14.16 -41.92 8.36
C VAL A 689 14.74 -40.71 7.62
N TRP A 690 13.85 -39.82 7.17
CA TRP A 690 14.22 -38.61 6.44
C TRP A 690 14.28 -37.42 7.39
N GLU A 691 15.31 -36.59 7.24
CA GLU A 691 15.59 -35.41 8.05
C GLU A 691 16.18 -34.29 7.16
N TRP A 692 16.03 -33.03 7.58
CA TRP A 692 16.64 -31.88 6.93
C TRP A 692 18.11 -31.72 7.35
N THR A 693 18.95 -31.19 6.44
CA THR A 693 20.37 -30.92 6.74
C THR A 693 20.57 -29.79 7.75
N ASP A 694 19.60 -28.89 7.91
CA ASP A 694 19.60 -27.80 8.90
C ASP A 694 19.17 -28.28 10.32
N GLY A 695 18.65 -29.51 10.43
CA GLY A 695 18.22 -30.14 11.68
C GLY A 695 16.78 -29.79 12.11
N SER A 696 16.01 -29.11 11.28
CA SER A 696 14.59 -28.85 11.50
C SER A 696 13.71 -30.11 11.35
N ASP A 697 12.49 -30.05 11.86
CA ASP A 697 11.55 -31.16 11.77
C ASP A 697 11.05 -31.34 10.32
N LEU A 698 10.97 -32.59 9.84
CA LEU A 698 10.42 -32.92 8.52
C LEU A 698 8.87 -32.95 8.57
N ASP A 699 8.29 -31.77 8.74
CA ASP A 699 6.87 -31.47 8.92
C ASP A 699 6.08 -31.37 7.60
N PHE A 700 6.75 -31.03 6.50
CA PHE A 700 6.20 -31.05 5.14
C PHE A 700 6.96 -32.03 4.24
N LYS A 701 6.23 -32.67 3.32
CA LYS A 701 6.74 -33.71 2.42
C LYS A 701 5.93 -33.71 1.12
N ASP A 702 6.55 -33.38 0.00
CA ASP A 702 5.90 -33.45 -1.32
C ASP A 702 6.48 -34.58 -2.18
N TRP A 703 6.60 -35.79 -1.63
CA TRP A 703 7.17 -36.92 -2.37
C TRP A 703 6.36 -37.29 -3.60
N LYS A 704 7.05 -37.57 -4.71
CA LYS A 704 6.46 -38.26 -5.86
C LYS A 704 5.81 -39.54 -5.40
N LYS A 705 4.61 -39.83 -5.91
CA LYS A 705 3.88 -41.08 -5.60
C LYS A 705 4.79 -42.31 -5.79
N GLY A 706 5.00 -43.06 -4.70
CA GLY A 706 5.86 -44.26 -4.67
C GLY A 706 7.29 -44.01 -4.17
N GLU A 707 7.67 -42.75 -3.90
CA GLU A 707 8.89 -42.35 -3.23
C GLU A 707 8.64 -42.01 -1.75
N PRO A 708 9.66 -42.09 -0.89
CA PRO A 708 10.99 -42.62 -1.15
C PRO A 708 10.96 -44.15 -1.31
N GLN A 709 11.58 -44.69 -2.37
CA GLN A 709 11.71 -46.14 -2.53
C GLN A 709 12.67 -46.74 -1.48
N ASN A 710 12.24 -47.80 -0.79
CA ASN A 710 13.06 -48.55 0.18
C ASN A 710 14.18 -49.35 -0.52
N THR A 711 15.17 -48.65 -1.07
CA THR A 711 16.34 -49.23 -1.75
C THR A 711 17.63 -48.76 -1.09
N SER A 712 18.67 -49.58 -1.15
CA SER A 712 19.90 -49.39 -0.35
C SER A 712 20.80 -48.24 -0.79
N ASP A 713 20.44 -47.48 -1.84
CA ASP A 713 21.35 -46.52 -2.50
C ASP A 713 20.73 -45.12 -2.75
N LEU A 714 19.48 -44.88 -2.34
CA LEU A 714 18.74 -43.62 -2.57
C LEU A 714 18.46 -42.89 -1.24
N PHE A 715 19.42 -42.09 -0.78
CA PHE A 715 19.37 -41.45 0.54
C PHE A 715 19.25 -39.91 0.49
N CYS A 716 19.14 -39.29 -0.68
CA CYS A 716 19.13 -37.83 -0.81
C CYS A 716 17.96 -37.34 -1.66
N ALA A 717 17.30 -36.27 -1.26
CA ALA A 717 16.10 -35.76 -1.93
C ALA A 717 16.46 -34.68 -2.95
N SER A 718 15.84 -34.76 -4.13
CA SER A 718 15.82 -33.64 -5.08
C SER A 718 14.39 -33.28 -5.44
N GLU A 719 14.12 -32.00 -5.62
CA GLU A 719 12.84 -31.50 -6.10
C GLU A 719 12.84 -31.44 -7.64
N SER A 720 11.71 -31.77 -8.25
CA SER A 720 11.51 -31.64 -9.69
C SER A 720 11.15 -30.22 -10.09
N ILE A 721 11.87 -29.68 -11.07
CA ILE A 721 11.61 -28.34 -11.60
C ILE A 721 10.26 -28.27 -12.31
N ASP A 722 9.85 -29.31 -13.03
CA ASP A 722 8.60 -29.25 -13.80
C ASP A 722 7.37 -29.59 -12.94
N TYR A 723 7.54 -30.41 -11.92
CA TYR A 723 6.43 -31.03 -11.19
C TYR A 723 6.40 -30.74 -9.69
N LYS A 724 7.43 -30.07 -9.15
CA LYS A 724 7.60 -29.61 -7.76
C LYS A 724 7.56 -30.69 -6.66
N TYR A 725 7.34 -31.95 -7.02
CA TYR A 725 7.47 -33.07 -6.10
C TYR A 725 8.94 -33.43 -5.82
N TRP A 726 9.18 -34.16 -4.72
CA TRP A 726 10.48 -34.67 -4.31
C TRP A 726 10.68 -36.11 -4.76
N VAL A 727 11.90 -36.46 -5.16
CA VAL A 727 12.30 -37.83 -5.49
C VAL A 727 13.55 -38.19 -4.69
N ALA A 728 13.59 -39.44 -4.20
CA ALA A 728 14.78 -39.98 -3.56
C ALA A 728 15.77 -40.40 -4.65
N GLU A 729 16.98 -39.90 -4.57
CA GLU A 729 18.03 -40.13 -5.55
C GLU A 729 19.34 -40.57 -4.90
N SER A 730 20.24 -41.13 -5.73
CA SER A 730 21.59 -41.42 -5.28
C SER A 730 22.31 -40.12 -4.97
N CYS A 731 22.85 -40.00 -3.75
CA CYS A 731 23.58 -38.82 -3.30
C CYS A 731 24.82 -38.47 -4.15
N SER A 732 25.27 -39.39 -5.01
CA SER A 732 26.40 -39.19 -5.92
C SER A 732 26.00 -38.58 -7.26
N THR A 733 24.70 -38.42 -7.54
CA THR A 733 24.20 -37.74 -8.74
C THR A 733 24.62 -36.28 -8.74
N TYR A 734 24.95 -35.73 -9.91
CA TYR A 734 25.35 -34.34 -10.07
C TYR A 734 24.10 -33.53 -10.41
N LYS A 735 23.76 -32.54 -9.57
CA LYS A 735 22.61 -31.65 -9.77
C LYS A 735 22.93 -30.23 -9.30
N PRO A 736 22.26 -29.21 -9.86
CA PRO A 736 22.22 -27.90 -9.23
C PRO A 736 21.51 -27.98 -7.88
N PHE A 737 21.62 -26.93 -7.07
CA PHE A 737 21.12 -26.95 -5.70
C PHE A 737 20.76 -25.57 -5.19
N VAL A 738 19.90 -25.51 -4.18
CA VAL A 738 19.44 -24.26 -3.56
C VAL A 738 19.90 -24.21 -2.11
N CYS A 739 20.58 -23.13 -1.75
CA CYS A 739 20.95 -22.85 -0.36
C CYS A 739 19.95 -21.90 0.28
N GLU A 740 19.56 -22.15 1.52
CA GLU A 740 18.86 -21.21 2.38
C GLU A 740 19.81 -20.65 3.44
N ILE A 741 19.77 -19.33 3.65
CA ILE A 741 20.62 -18.64 4.62
C ILE A 741 19.70 -17.83 5.53
N LEU A 742 19.70 -18.12 6.82
CA LEU A 742 18.99 -17.32 7.80
C LEU A 742 19.60 -15.92 7.84
N ASN A 743 18.80 -14.86 7.75
CA ASN A 743 19.29 -13.49 7.88
C ASN A 743 19.55 -13.12 9.36
N GLU A 744 20.31 -13.96 10.03
CA GLU A 744 20.98 -13.67 11.29
C GLU A 744 22.46 -13.50 10.99
N SER A 745 22.92 -12.25 10.91
CA SER A 745 24.33 -11.85 11.09
C SER A 745 25.38 -12.85 10.57
N ILE A 746 25.93 -12.61 9.38
CA ILE A 746 27.20 -13.25 8.99
C ILE A 746 28.29 -12.81 10.00
N SER A 747 28.50 -13.64 11.03
CA SER A 747 29.73 -13.75 11.80
C SER A 747 29.84 -15.13 12.46
N THR A 748 30.63 -15.98 11.81
CA THR A 748 31.62 -16.92 12.38
C THR A 748 31.16 -18.24 13.02
N SER A 749 31.39 -19.32 12.26
CA SER A 749 31.95 -20.56 12.80
C SER A 749 33.48 -20.54 12.66
N THR A 750 34.23 -20.68 13.78
CA THR A 750 35.37 -21.61 13.89
C THR A 750 35.93 -21.73 15.32
N LYS A 751 35.76 -22.94 15.89
CA LYS A 751 36.64 -23.73 16.78
C LYS A 751 37.03 -23.19 18.18
N LYS A 752 36.65 -23.95 19.25
CA LYS A 752 37.48 -25.02 19.87
C LYS A 752 36.78 -25.84 20.98
N SER A 753 36.45 -27.10 20.69
CA SER A 753 36.89 -28.37 21.34
C SER A 753 37.29 -28.47 22.84
N ILE A 754 36.56 -29.37 23.53
CA ILE A 754 36.95 -30.45 24.51
C ILE A 754 37.37 -30.09 25.95
N THR A 755 36.59 -30.59 26.94
CA THR A 755 37.08 -31.54 27.97
C THR A 755 35.95 -32.36 28.61
N SER A 756 36.25 -33.65 28.84
CA SER A 756 35.41 -34.75 29.35
C SER A 756 35.27 -34.77 30.88
N THR A 757 34.30 -35.52 31.44
CA THR A 757 34.48 -36.91 31.98
C THR A 757 33.31 -37.40 32.88
N SER A 758 32.84 -38.62 32.59
CA SER A 758 32.22 -39.71 33.43
C SER A 758 30.90 -39.53 34.19
N MET A 759 29.84 -40.29 33.85
CA MET A 759 29.40 -41.64 34.38
C MET A 759 29.00 -41.62 35.86
N THR A 760 27.86 -42.14 36.34
CA THR A 760 27.37 -43.55 36.37
C THR A 760 26.00 -43.50 37.11
N THR A 761 24.90 -44.23 36.87
CA THR A 761 24.64 -45.69 37.06
C THR A 761 23.13 -45.96 36.79
N ILE A 762 22.83 -47.14 36.23
CA ILE A 762 21.52 -47.81 36.17
C ILE A 762 21.49 -48.88 37.30
N PRO A 763 20.32 -49.28 37.85
CA PRO A 763 19.80 -50.63 37.52
C PRO A 763 18.28 -50.70 37.28
N THR A 764 17.92 -51.38 36.18
CA THR A 764 16.93 -52.49 36.00
C THR A 764 15.88 -52.72 37.10
N THR A 765 14.60 -53.06 36.85
CA THR A 765 14.14 -54.22 36.06
C THR A 765 12.59 -54.26 35.89
N THR A 766 12.14 -54.69 34.69
CA THR A 766 10.97 -55.54 34.32
C THR A 766 9.50 -55.12 34.55
N SER A 767 8.76 -55.08 33.43
CA SER A 767 7.45 -55.74 33.13
C SER A 767 6.22 -55.43 34.00
N GLU A 768 5.00 -55.20 33.52
CA GLU A 768 4.32 -55.53 32.25
C GLU A 768 3.06 -54.63 32.05
N ILE A 769 2.63 -54.45 30.80
CA ILE A 769 1.25 -54.22 30.30
C ILE A 769 0.45 -53.07 30.95
N THR A 770 0.39 -51.92 30.27
CA THR A 770 -0.73 -50.98 30.34
C THR A 770 -1.19 -50.62 28.93
N THR A 771 -2.47 -50.84 28.65
CA THR A 771 -3.23 -50.20 27.59
C THR A 771 -3.54 -48.77 28.01
N PRO A 772 -3.24 -47.77 27.15
CA PRO A 772 -3.95 -46.50 27.19
C PRO A 772 -4.76 -46.33 25.90
N THR A 773 -6.06 -46.16 26.11
CA THR A 773 -7.02 -45.43 25.28
C THR A 773 -6.36 -44.34 24.43
N SER A 774 -6.62 -44.41 23.12
CA SER A 774 -6.21 -43.45 22.09
C SER A 774 -6.70 -42.03 22.39
N SER A 775 -5.76 -41.12 22.60
CA SER A 775 -5.97 -39.67 22.47
C SER A 775 -5.94 -39.28 20.98
N PRO A 776 -6.64 -38.20 20.56
CA PRO A 776 -6.69 -37.77 19.16
C PRO A 776 -5.33 -37.22 18.70
N ILE A 777 -4.94 -37.60 17.49
CA ILE A 777 -3.78 -37.07 16.77
C ILE A 777 -4.07 -35.62 16.36
N ASN A 778 -3.18 -34.71 16.71
CA ASN A 778 -3.24 -33.28 16.39
C ASN A 778 -2.48 -33.04 15.06
N TYR A 779 -3.17 -32.59 14.02
CA TYR A 779 -2.64 -32.27 12.69
C TYR A 779 -2.48 -30.73 12.55
N PRO A 780 -1.40 -30.20 11.94
CA PRO A 780 -1.24 -28.76 11.76
C PRO A 780 -2.07 -28.27 10.55
N LEU A 781 -2.84 -27.20 10.80
CA LEU A 781 -3.53 -26.29 9.88
C LEU A 781 -4.44 -26.92 8.80
N ILE A 782 -5.60 -27.40 9.26
CA ILE A 782 -6.80 -27.67 8.47
C ILE A 782 -7.75 -26.46 8.64
N VAL A 783 -8.33 -25.94 7.55
CA VAL A 783 -9.57 -25.13 7.61
C VAL A 783 -10.64 -26.02 8.24
N ASN A 784 -10.87 -25.86 9.54
CA ASN A 784 -11.66 -26.79 10.33
C ASN A 784 -13.13 -26.37 10.33
N CYS A 785 -14.04 -27.24 9.87
CA CYS A 785 -15.49 -27.01 9.93
C CYS A 785 -16.07 -26.95 11.34
N SER A 786 -15.24 -27.21 12.36
CA SER A 786 -15.56 -26.95 13.77
C SER A 786 -15.73 -25.46 14.07
N SER A 787 -15.23 -24.57 13.19
CA SER A 787 -15.15 -23.11 13.39
C SER A 787 -16.25 -22.32 12.69
N GLY A 788 -17.12 -22.98 11.89
CA GLY A 788 -18.26 -22.31 11.24
C GLY A 788 -18.77 -23.06 10.02
N TRP A 789 -20.08 -23.30 10.01
CA TRP A 789 -20.83 -23.75 8.84
C TRP A 789 -21.59 -22.55 8.28
N THR A 790 -21.47 -22.28 6.98
CA THR A 790 -22.24 -21.18 6.36
C THR A 790 -23.58 -21.72 5.89
N TYR A 791 -24.69 -21.26 6.50
CA TYR A 791 -26.04 -21.65 6.10
C TYR A 791 -26.55 -20.78 4.96
N PHE A 792 -27.04 -21.42 3.90
CA PHE A 792 -27.70 -20.77 2.78
C PHE A 792 -29.17 -21.15 2.77
N LYS A 793 -30.02 -20.13 2.76
CA LYS A 793 -31.47 -20.26 2.92
C LYS A 793 -32.13 -20.81 1.65
N GLU A 794 -31.50 -20.57 0.51
CA GLU A 794 -31.95 -20.88 -0.85
C GLU A 794 -31.88 -22.39 -1.12
N THR A 795 -30.80 -23.05 -0.67
CA THR A 795 -30.62 -24.51 -0.76
C THR A 795 -31.06 -25.24 0.51
N ASN A 796 -31.39 -24.48 1.58
CA ASN A 796 -31.64 -24.98 2.93
C ASN A 796 -30.52 -25.91 3.44
N SER A 797 -29.28 -25.58 3.08
CA SER A 797 -28.10 -26.36 3.38
C SER A 797 -27.00 -25.49 3.96
N SER A 798 -26.17 -26.11 4.79
CA SER A 798 -24.95 -25.52 5.29
C SER A 798 -23.74 -26.11 4.58
N TYR A 799 -22.76 -25.28 4.25
CA TYR A 799 -21.53 -25.69 3.56
C TYR A 799 -20.29 -25.29 4.36
N CYS A 800 -19.22 -26.07 4.19
CA CYS A 800 -17.91 -25.79 4.75
C CYS A 800 -16.82 -26.35 3.83
N ILE A 801 -15.76 -25.59 3.60
CA ILE A 801 -14.63 -25.98 2.74
C ILE A 801 -13.47 -26.41 3.62
N VAL A 802 -12.84 -27.52 3.26
CA VAL A 802 -11.78 -28.17 4.01
C VAL A 802 -10.65 -28.49 3.05
N SER A 803 -9.41 -28.29 3.49
CA SER A 803 -8.28 -28.34 2.58
C SER A 803 -7.58 -29.71 2.53
N HIS A 804 -7.17 -30.09 1.31
CA HIS A 804 -6.26 -31.17 0.90
C HIS A 804 -6.42 -32.55 1.55
N LEU A 805 -7.54 -33.23 1.26
CA LEU A 805 -7.69 -34.68 1.48
C LEU A 805 -7.95 -35.42 0.18
N SER A 806 -7.72 -36.74 0.19
CA SER A 806 -8.22 -37.61 -0.87
C SER A 806 -9.74 -37.54 -0.89
N TRP A 807 -10.37 -37.80 -2.03
CA TRP A 807 -11.84 -37.73 -2.12
C TRP A 807 -12.51 -38.62 -1.06
N GLN A 808 -11.96 -39.82 -0.84
CA GLN A 808 -12.47 -40.75 0.18
C GLN A 808 -12.26 -40.22 1.61
N ALA A 809 -11.08 -39.68 1.93
CA ALA A 809 -10.83 -39.10 3.25
C ALA A 809 -11.63 -37.82 3.48
N GLY A 810 -11.92 -37.05 2.42
CA GLY A 810 -12.81 -35.89 2.45
C GLY A 810 -14.24 -36.28 2.76
N GLU A 811 -14.76 -37.34 2.12
CA GLU A 811 -16.09 -37.89 2.45
C GLU A 811 -16.16 -38.43 3.88
N GLU A 812 -15.17 -39.21 4.32
CA GLU A 812 -15.10 -39.70 5.70
C GLU A 812 -15.06 -38.54 6.71
N TYR A 813 -14.32 -37.46 6.40
CA TYR A 813 -14.28 -36.25 7.21
C TYR A 813 -15.64 -35.54 7.26
N CYS A 814 -16.30 -35.34 6.12
CA CYS A 814 -17.64 -34.74 6.09
C CYS A 814 -18.64 -35.58 6.90
N GLN A 815 -18.55 -36.91 6.85
CA GLN A 815 -19.38 -37.82 7.64
C GLN A 815 -19.12 -37.70 9.15
N THR A 816 -17.86 -37.49 9.58
CA THR A 816 -17.57 -37.22 11.01
C THR A 816 -18.27 -35.97 11.52
N LEU A 817 -18.61 -35.05 10.61
CA LEU A 817 -19.31 -33.83 10.92
C LEU A 817 -20.82 -33.96 10.78
N ASP A 818 -21.41 -35.12 10.45
CA ASP A 818 -22.84 -35.30 10.13
C ASP A 818 -23.26 -34.64 8.80
N GLY A 819 -22.37 -34.66 7.80
CA GLY A 819 -22.62 -34.20 6.42
C GLY A 819 -21.96 -35.11 5.39
N HIS A 820 -22.00 -34.71 4.12
CA HIS A 820 -21.38 -35.42 3.00
C HIS A 820 -20.61 -34.44 2.12
N LEU A 821 -19.75 -34.93 1.22
CA LEU A 821 -19.26 -34.09 0.12
C LEU A 821 -20.43 -33.51 -0.68
N SER A 822 -20.29 -32.28 -1.15
CA SER A 822 -21.42 -31.51 -1.66
C SER A 822 -22.06 -32.13 -2.91
N SER A 823 -23.39 -32.29 -2.86
CA SER A 823 -24.26 -32.58 -4.00
C SER A 823 -24.82 -31.29 -4.60
N ILE A 824 -25.03 -31.25 -5.92
CA ILE A 824 -25.54 -30.08 -6.64
C ILE A 824 -26.83 -30.43 -7.36
N HIS A 825 -27.90 -29.69 -7.09
CA HIS A 825 -29.24 -29.95 -7.64
C HIS A 825 -29.90 -28.77 -8.35
N SER A 826 -29.23 -27.61 -8.44
CA SER A 826 -29.78 -26.38 -9.03
C SER A 826 -28.69 -25.41 -9.53
N ASP A 827 -29.10 -24.47 -10.39
CA ASP A 827 -28.22 -23.40 -10.90
C ASP A 827 -27.71 -22.52 -9.77
N GLU A 828 -28.56 -22.20 -8.80
CA GLU A 828 -28.23 -21.39 -7.65
C GLU A 828 -27.19 -22.06 -6.74
N GLU A 829 -27.30 -23.38 -6.56
CA GLU A 829 -26.32 -24.17 -5.80
C GLU A 829 -24.97 -24.29 -6.54
N ASN A 830 -25.02 -24.41 -7.87
CA ASN A 830 -23.81 -24.44 -8.69
C ASN A 830 -23.08 -23.09 -8.68
N GLU A 831 -23.81 -21.97 -8.73
CA GLU A 831 -23.21 -20.63 -8.64
C GLU A 831 -22.57 -20.37 -7.27
N LEU A 832 -23.13 -20.93 -6.20
CA LEU A 832 -22.59 -20.83 -4.84
C LEU A 832 -21.26 -21.56 -4.68
N ILE A 833 -21.17 -22.78 -5.20
CA ILE A 833 -19.91 -23.56 -5.18
C ILE A 833 -18.88 -22.92 -6.13
N ARG A 834 -19.33 -22.36 -7.26
CA ARG A 834 -18.49 -21.55 -8.17
C ARG A 834 -17.92 -20.31 -7.49
N ALA A 835 -18.72 -19.56 -6.72
CA ALA A 835 -18.23 -18.39 -5.99
C ALA A 835 -17.16 -18.75 -4.96
N ALA A 836 -17.30 -19.90 -4.30
CA ALA A 836 -16.27 -20.45 -3.42
C ALA A 836 -14.99 -20.84 -4.18
N ILE A 837 -15.10 -21.57 -5.29
CA ILE A 837 -13.95 -21.92 -6.15
C ILE A 837 -13.20 -20.67 -6.63
N HIS A 838 -13.93 -19.60 -6.98
CA HIS A 838 -13.36 -18.32 -7.42
C HIS A 838 -12.67 -17.56 -6.28
N PHE A 839 -13.29 -17.49 -5.10
CA PHE A 839 -12.75 -16.84 -3.90
C PHE A 839 -11.45 -17.50 -3.39
N TYR A 840 -11.34 -18.83 -3.49
CA TYR A 840 -10.17 -19.58 -3.02
C TYR A 840 -9.17 -19.95 -4.14
N GLY A 841 -9.51 -19.75 -5.42
CA GLY A 841 -8.62 -20.01 -6.56
C GLY A 841 -8.26 -21.49 -6.80
N ILE A 842 -9.05 -22.42 -6.27
CA ILE A 842 -8.74 -23.87 -6.23
C ILE A 842 -9.89 -24.73 -6.77
N ALA A 843 -9.56 -25.88 -7.37
CA ALA A 843 -10.55 -26.91 -7.68
C ALA A 843 -11.01 -27.63 -6.39
N LEU A 844 -12.32 -27.89 -6.28
CA LEU A 844 -12.91 -28.53 -5.10
C LEU A 844 -13.48 -29.92 -5.43
N TRP A 845 -13.16 -30.92 -4.60
CA TRP A 845 -13.87 -32.20 -4.59
C TRP A 845 -15.33 -31.98 -4.21
N ILE A 846 -16.22 -32.56 -5.02
CA ILE A 846 -17.66 -32.66 -4.78
C ILE A 846 -18.06 -34.12 -4.64
N GLY A 847 -19.28 -34.40 -4.16
CA GLY A 847 -19.72 -35.76 -3.84
C GLY A 847 -20.00 -36.67 -5.04
N LEU A 848 -19.80 -36.21 -6.27
CA LEU A 848 -20.08 -36.98 -7.48
C LEU A 848 -18.95 -37.98 -7.75
N HIS A 849 -19.30 -39.25 -7.86
CA HIS A 849 -18.37 -40.34 -8.16
C HIS A 849 -19.04 -41.42 -8.99
N THR A 850 -18.23 -42.26 -9.63
CA THR A 850 -18.72 -43.44 -10.35
C THR A 850 -18.53 -44.72 -9.54
N VAL A 851 -19.45 -45.66 -9.71
CA VAL A 851 -19.42 -46.97 -9.01
C VAL A 851 -19.03 -48.13 -9.94
N ASP A 852 -18.75 -47.83 -11.20
CA ASP A 852 -18.58 -48.79 -12.30
C ASP A 852 -17.67 -48.23 -13.42
N ASN A 853 -16.61 -47.49 -13.03
CA ASN A 853 -15.60 -46.95 -13.94
C ASN A 853 -16.15 -46.02 -15.04
N GLY A 854 -17.08 -45.14 -14.66
CA GLY A 854 -17.54 -43.99 -15.44
C GLY A 854 -18.89 -44.17 -16.12
N THR A 855 -19.54 -45.34 -15.98
CA THR A 855 -20.82 -45.64 -16.66
C THR A 855 -22.07 -45.28 -15.85
N THR A 856 -21.98 -45.23 -14.52
CA THR A 856 -23.04 -44.86 -13.58
C THR A 856 -22.47 -43.91 -12.54
N TRP A 857 -23.05 -42.71 -12.45
CA TRP A 857 -22.66 -41.67 -11.50
C TRP A 857 -23.63 -41.58 -10.33
N LYS A 858 -23.11 -41.33 -9.13
CA LYS A 858 -23.89 -41.19 -7.90
C LYS A 858 -23.30 -40.10 -7.01
N TRP A 859 -24.16 -39.41 -6.25
CA TRP A 859 -23.74 -38.53 -5.16
C TRP A 859 -23.46 -39.35 -3.89
N THR A 860 -22.50 -38.93 -3.06
CA THR A 860 -22.17 -39.60 -1.80
C THR A 860 -23.28 -39.54 -0.76
N ASP A 861 -24.10 -38.48 -0.80
CA ASP A 861 -25.28 -38.33 0.06
C ASP A 861 -26.49 -39.20 -0.36
N GLY A 862 -26.35 -39.97 -1.45
CA GLY A 862 -27.38 -40.86 -1.97
C GLY A 862 -28.52 -40.17 -2.73
N SER A 863 -28.42 -38.87 -2.97
CA SER A 863 -29.39 -38.11 -3.77
C SER A 863 -29.37 -38.50 -5.26
N GLU A 864 -30.48 -38.26 -5.96
CA GLU A 864 -30.58 -38.52 -7.39
C GLU A 864 -29.72 -37.53 -8.19
N VAL A 865 -28.99 -38.03 -9.21
CA VAL A 865 -28.22 -37.18 -10.14
C VAL A 865 -29.18 -36.56 -11.15
N ASN A 866 -29.80 -35.43 -10.79
CA ASN A 866 -30.87 -34.77 -11.55
C ASN A 866 -30.50 -33.39 -12.13
N TYR A 867 -29.27 -32.93 -11.90
CA TYR A 867 -28.79 -31.61 -12.30
C TYR A 867 -27.32 -31.67 -12.75
N LEU A 868 -27.04 -31.17 -13.96
CA LEU A 868 -25.71 -31.06 -14.58
C LEU A 868 -25.73 -29.81 -15.51
N LYS A 869 -24.83 -28.82 -15.34
CA LYS A 869 -24.83 -27.51 -16.05
C LYS A 869 -23.68 -27.40 -17.06
N TRP A 870 -23.99 -27.20 -18.35
CA TRP A 870 -23.04 -27.37 -19.47
C TRP A 870 -22.76 -26.06 -20.28
N SER A 871 -21.64 -26.00 -21.03
CA SER A 871 -21.29 -24.85 -21.90
C SER A 871 -21.97 -24.88 -23.30
N PRO A 872 -22.41 -23.74 -23.89
CA PRO A 872 -23.09 -23.72 -25.20
C PRO A 872 -22.15 -23.59 -26.43
N GLY A 873 -22.46 -24.29 -27.54
CA GLY A 873 -22.10 -23.79 -28.88
C GLY A 873 -21.25 -24.65 -29.83
N PHE A 874 -20.98 -25.94 -29.58
CA PHE A 874 -20.21 -26.76 -30.53
C PHE A 874 -20.80 -28.16 -30.74
N PRO A 875 -20.68 -28.75 -31.97
CA PRO A 875 -19.99 -28.22 -33.17
C PRO A 875 -20.90 -27.67 -34.29
N ASN A 876 -20.36 -26.82 -35.19
CA ASN A 876 -21.02 -26.33 -36.43
C ASN A 876 -20.42 -26.98 -37.69
N ILE A 877 -21.29 -27.39 -38.62
CA ILE A 877 -21.09 -28.45 -39.62
C ILE A 877 -21.20 -27.83 -41.03
N SER A 878 -20.09 -27.44 -41.68
CA SER A 878 -20.15 -27.19 -43.13
C SER A 878 -18.84 -27.21 -43.93
N ASN A 879 -17.67 -27.56 -43.40
CA ASN A 879 -16.48 -27.84 -44.22
C ASN A 879 -15.64 -28.98 -43.63
N GLY A 880 -15.41 -30.03 -44.43
CA GLY A 880 -14.72 -31.26 -44.04
C GLY A 880 -13.21 -31.14 -43.78
N ASN A 881 -12.63 -32.28 -43.39
CA ASN A 881 -11.49 -32.41 -42.50
C ASN A 881 -10.09 -32.13 -43.13
N CYS A 882 -9.38 -31.17 -42.51
CA CYS A 882 -7.93 -30.87 -42.47
C CYS A 882 -7.37 -29.63 -43.23
N ALA A 883 -7.07 -28.59 -42.43
CA ALA A 883 -5.91 -27.65 -42.34
C ALA A 883 -5.43 -26.72 -43.50
N VAL A 884 -5.23 -25.41 -43.16
CA VAL A 884 -4.09 -24.52 -43.54
C VAL A 884 -3.84 -23.47 -42.41
N GLU A 885 -2.71 -22.74 -42.47
CA GLU A 885 -1.73 -22.30 -41.45
C GLU A 885 -1.41 -20.77 -41.45
N GLY A 886 -1.06 -20.18 -40.28
CA GLY A 886 -0.11 -19.04 -40.03
C GLY A 886 -0.60 -17.55 -39.97
N THR A 887 -0.10 -16.58 -39.17
CA THR A 887 0.82 -16.46 -37.99
C THR A 887 0.67 -15.10 -37.20
N TYR A 888 1.08 -15.10 -35.90
CA TYR A 888 1.60 -14.04 -34.97
C TYR A 888 0.81 -13.43 -33.76
N ALA A 889 1.38 -13.67 -32.55
CA ALA A 889 1.48 -12.92 -31.26
C ALA A 889 1.03 -13.73 -30.00
N ALA A 890 1.88 -14.56 -29.35
CA ALA A 890 2.75 -14.31 -28.15
C ALA A 890 1.97 -13.83 -26.89
N ALA A 891 1.97 -14.47 -25.71
CA ALA A 891 2.92 -15.39 -25.07
C ALA A 891 2.24 -16.40 -24.10
N ILE A 892 2.62 -17.68 -24.28
CA ILE A 892 2.71 -18.84 -23.36
C ILE A 892 1.43 -19.39 -22.69
N CYS A 893 0.81 -20.36 -23.39
CA CYS A 893 0.32 -21.65 -22.83
C CYS A 893 0.61 -22.73 -23.88
N PHE A 894 1.24 -23.85 -23.51
CA PHE A 894 1.77 -24.88 -24.45
C PHE A 894 0.91 -26.18 -24.53
N TYR A 895 0.50 -26.55 -25.77
CA TYR A 895 0.07 -27.85 -26.42
C TYR A 895 -1.04 -28.75 -25.79
N ARG A 896 -2.19 -29.16 -26.42
CA ARG A 896 -2.66 -29.92 -27.65
C ARG A 896 -2.49 -31.47 -27.59
N TYR A 897 -3.48 -32.35 -27.88
CA TYR A 897 -4.02 -32.87 -29.18
C TYR A 897 -5.38 -33.65 -29.06
N ALA A 898 -6.07 -33.97 -30.18
CA ALA A 898 -7.43 -34.59 -30.29
C ALA A 898 -7.47 -36.02 -30.91
N LEU A 899 -8.55 -36.80 -30.65
CA LEU A 899 -8.90 -38.07 -31.36
C LEU A 899 -10.43 -38.30 -31.47
N TRP A 900 -10.89 -38.95 -32.54
CA TRP A 900 -12.30 -39.23 -32.93
C TRP A 900 -12.80 -40.61 -32.44
N ILE A 901 -14.06 -40.74 -31.96
CA ILE A 901 -14.58 -42.01 -31.39
C ILE A 901 -16.06 -42.40 -31.71
N GLY A 902 -16.53 -42.24 -32.96
CA GLY A 902 -17.60 -43.11 -33.48
C GLY A 902 -19.08 -42.79 -33.13
N LEU A 903 -19.55 -41.61 -33.51
CA LEU A 903 -20.98 -41.22 -33.46
C LEU A 903 -21.59 -41.10 -34.87
N HIS A 904 -22.83 -41.58 -35.10
CA HIS A 904 -23.61 -41.27 -36.31
C HIS A 904 -25.09 -40.96 -36.00
N THR A 905 -25.78 -40.24 -36.89
CA THR A 905 -27.22 -39.92 -36.74
C THR A 905 -28.10 -40.99 -37.38
N ILE A 906 -29.29 -41.20 -36.83
CA ILE A 906 -30.27 -42.21 -37.30
C ILE A 906 -31.63 -41.62 -37.71
N ASP A 907 -31.92 -40.34 -37.43
CA ASP A 907 -33.15 -39.67 -37.89
C ASP A 907 -32.87 -38.23 -38.35
N ASN A 908 -32.03 -38.10 -39.40
CA ASN A 908 -31.74 -36.83 -40.07
C ASN A 908 -31.48 -35.64 -39.12
N GLY A 909 -30.71 -35.88 -38.05
CA GLY A 909 -30.32 -34.85 -37.08
C GLY A 909 -31.24 -34.70 -35.86
N LYS A 910 -32.19 -35.61 -35.62
CA LYS A 910 -33.01 -35.61 -34.40
C LYS A 910 -32.48 -36.49 -33.28
N THR A 911 -31.79 -37.58 -33.61
CA THR A 911 -31.21 -38.54 -32.66
C THR A 911 -29.83 -39.01 -33.13
N TYR A 912 -28.95 -39.25 -32.17
CA TYR A 912 -27.56 -39.67 -32.35
C TYR A 912 -27.31 -41.00 -31.64
N GLU A 913 -26.57 -41.90 -32.28
CA GLU A 913 -26.19 -43.21 -31.76
C GLU A 913 -24.68 -43.42 -31.90
N TRP A 914 -24.09 -44.16 -30.96
CA TRP A 914 -22.73 -44.67 -31.09
C TRP A 914 -22.66 -45.78 -32.14
N THR A 915 -21.47 -46.08 -32.68
CA THR A 915 -21.27 -47.18 -33.64
C THR A 915 -21.65 -48.58 -33.11
N ASP A 916 -22.01 -48.71 -31.83
CA ASP A 916 -22.51 -49.95 -31.20
C ASP A 916 -24.03 -49.98 -30.95
N GLY A 917 -24.77 -48.92 -31.31
CA GLY A 917 -26.24 -48.87 -31.27
C GLY A 917 -26.86 -48.42 -29.93
N SER A 918 -26.07 -47.84 -29.03
CA SER A 918 -26.57 -47.27 -27.76
C SER A 918 -27.09 -45.81 -27.92
N HIS A 919 -28.19 -45.48 -27.23
CA HIS A 919 -28.83 -44.15 -27.23
C HIS A 919 -28.13 -43.20 -26.25
N ALA A 920 -27.85 -41.95 -26.65
CA ALA A 920 -27.12 -40.99 -25.83
C ALA A 920 -28.04 -39.87 -25.30
N ASP A 921 -28.32 -39.86 -23.99
CA ASP A 921 -29.00 -38.76 -23.31
C ASP A 921 -28.02 -37.99 -22.39
N ASN A 922 -27.82 -36.70 -22.70
CA ASN A 922 -27.24 -35.58 -21.92
C ASN A 922 -26.00 -35.82 -21.04
N LEU A 923 -24.80 -35.77 -21.65
CA LEU A 923 -23.49 -35.71 -20.97
C LEU A 923 -22.54 -34.72 -21.70
N ASN A 924 -21.83 -33.83 -21.00
CA ASN A 924 -20.82 -32.91 -21.61
C ASN A 924 -19.67 -32.45 -20.67
N TRP A 925 -18.68 -33.31 -20.47
CA TRP A 925 -17.48 -33.06 -19.66
C TRP A 925 -16.52 -32.01 -20.27
N GLY A 926 -15.58 -31.49 -19.48
CA GLY A 926 -14.48 -30.66 -20.01
C GLY A 926 -13.65 -31.41 -21.08
N GLN A 927 -12.95 -30.69 -21.96
CA GLN A 927 -12.19 -31.30 -23.07
C GLN A 927 -11.18 -32.34 -22.53
N GLY A 928 -11.42 -33.62 -22.81
CA GLY A 928 -10.59 -34.74 -22.33
C GLY A 928 -11.21 -35.58 -21.21
N TYR A 929 -12.38 -35.21 -20.68
CA TYR A 929 -13.09 -35.92 -19.62
C TYR A 929 -14.42 -36.55 -20.13
N PRO A 930 -15.00 -37.57 -19.46
CA PRO A 930 -14.41 -38.25 -18.34
C PRO A 930 -13.25 -39.11 -18.85
N ASN A 931 -12.06 -38.94 -18.31
CA ASN A 931 -10.93 -39.74 -18.70
C ASN A 931 -10.97 -41.03 -17.87
N ILE A 932 -11.44 -42.11 -18.50
CA ILE A 932 -11.65 -43.43 -17.87
C ILE A 932 -10.33 -44.01 -17.33
N SER A 933 -9.18 -43.50 -17.80
CA SER A 933 -7.84 -43.87 -17.31
C SER A 933 -7.29 -42.94 -16.24
N GLU A 934 -7.90 -41.77 -16.02
CA GLU A 934 -7.47 -40.78 -15.01
C GLU A 934 -8.32 -40.80 -13.74
N GLY A 935 -9.43 -41.54 -13.60
CA GLY A 935 -9.98 -41.90 -12.27
C GLY A 935 -11.48 -41.75 -12.06
N GLU A 936 -11.96 -42.02 -10.84
CA GLU A 936 -13.37 -42.31 -10.51
C GLU A 936 -14.11 -41.18 -9.77
N CYS A 937 -13.43 -40.08 -9.41
CA CYS A 937 -13.96 -39.00 -8.57
C CYS A 937 -13.94 -37.64 -9.27
N VAL A 938 -14.90 -36.76 -8.97
CA VAL A 938 -15.16 -35.52 -9.75
C VAL A 938 -14.79 -34.23 -9.01
N THR A 939 -14.22 -33.27 -9.75
CA THR A 939 -14.14 -31.86 -9.36
C THR A 939 -14.87 -30.91 -10.28
N GLU A 940 -15.24 -29.75 -9.73
CA GLU A 940 -15.75 -28.60 -10.46
C GLU A 940 -14.61 -27.60 -10.78
N ARG A 941 -14.62 -27.04 -12.01
CA ARG A 941 -13.57 -26.15 -12.57
C ARG A 941 -14.16 -25.02 -13.42
N SER A 942 -13.37 -23.98 -13.71
CA SER A 942 -13.76 -22.86 -14.60
C SER A 942 -12.66 -22.46 -15.60
N GLU A 943 -13.03 -22.12 -16.84
CA GLU A 943 -12.14 -21.59 -17.90
C GLU A 943 -12.56 -20.16 -18.34
N CYS A 944 -11.58 -19.27 -18.55
CA CYS A 944 -11.80 -17.84 -18.88
C CYS A 944 -11.62 -17.52 -20.38
N ARG A 945 -12.47 -18.05 -21.27
CA ARG A 945 -12.56 -17.57 -22.66
C ARG A 945 -14.01 -17.34 -23.11
N ASN A 946 -14.36 -16.07 -23.36
CA ASN A 946 -15.54 -15.61 -24.09
C ASN A 946 -16.91 -16.13 -23.58
N ASN A 947 -17.32 -15.68 -22.38
CA ASN A 947 -18.36 -16.20 -21.48
C ASN A 947 -17.88 -17.40 -20.66
N VAL A 948 -17.69 -17.15 -19.36
CA VAL A 948 -17.16 -18.11 -18.38
C VAL A 948 -18.16 -19.24 -18.18
N THR A 949 -17.74 -20.49 -18.44
CA THR A 949 -18.56 -21.68 -18.17
C THR A 949 -17.83 -22.64 -17.22
N ALA A 950 -18.51 -23.04 -16.14
CA ALA A 950 -18.06 -24.08 -15.22
C ALA A 950 -18.18 -25.47 -15.86
N PHE A 951 -17.27 -26.38 -15.56
CA PHE A 951 -17.29 -27.76 -16.07
C PHE A 951 -16.75 -28.78 -15.05
N PHE A 952 -17.15 -30.03 -15.22
CA PHE A 952 -16.67 -31.15 -14.41
C PHE A 952 -15.44 -31.83 -15.03
N GLY A 953 -14.49 -32.23 -14.18
CA GLY A 953 -13.35 -33.10 -14.52
C GLY A 953 -13.24 -34.28 -13.55
N ASN A 954 -12.72 -35.44 -13.99
CA ASN A 954 -12.58 -36.63 -13.14
C ASN A 954 -11.11 -37.08 -13.00
N TYR A 955 -10.76 -37.50 -11.79
CA TYR A 955 -9.40 -37.76 -11.33
C TYR A 955 -9.35 -38.97 -10.39
N PRO A 956 -8.18 -39.54 -10.07
CA PRO A 956 -8.10 -40.69 -9.20
C PRO A 956 -8.54 -40.25 -7.82
N CYS A 957 -9.44 -40.98 -7.17
CA CYS A 957 -9.94 -40.64 -5.83
C CYS A 957 -8.82 -40.54 -4.77
N SER A 958 -7.61 -41.03 -5.10
CA SER A 958 -6.39 -40.87 -4.30
C SER A 958 -5.71 -39.50 -4.40
N TYR A 959 -6.06 -38.65 -5.37
CA TYR A 959 -5.52 -37.29 -5.48
C TYR A 959 -6.05 -36.43 -4.33
N THR A 960 -5.20 -35.59 -3.75
CA THR A 960 -5.58 -34.69 -2.67
C THR A 960 -5.99 -33.33 -3.22
N TRP A 961 -7.23 -32.93 -2.98
CA TRP A 961 -7.72 -31.59 -3.28
C TRP A 961 -8.48 -31.04 -2.09
N ALA A 962 -8.67 -29.72 -2.07
CA ALA A 962 -9.66 -29.15 -1.19
C ALA A 962 -11.05 -29.70 -1.55
N PHE A 963 -11.94 -29.76 -0.58
CA PHE A 963 -13.24 -30.41 -0.71
C PHE A 963 -14.30 -29.64 0.07
N ILE A 964 -15.54 -29.73 -0.39
CA ILE A 964 -16.66 -29.01 0.22
C ILE A 964 -17.64 -29.98 0.86
N CYS A 965 -17.87 -29.84 2.16
CA CYS A 965 -18.90 -30.58 2.89
C CYS A 965 -20.23 -29.83 2.86
N LYS A 966 -21.33 -30.58 2.74
CA LYS A 966 -22.72 -30.09 2.75
C LYS A 966 -23.55 -30.83 3.80
N LYS A 967 -24.43 -30.08 4.48
CA LYS A 967 -25.47 -30.59 5.38
C LYS A 967 -26.84 -30.06 5.02
N THR A 968 -27.80 -30.92 4.80
CA THR A 968 -29.16 -30.52 4.42
C THR A 968 -30.04 -30.36 5.66
N GLY A 969 -30.68 -29.20 5.82
CA GLY A 969 -31.66 -28.94 6.89
C GLY A 969 -31.09 -28.49 8.24
N ALA A 970 -29.78 -28.25 8.35
CA ALA A 970 -29.15 -27.75 9.57
C ALA A 970 -29.14 -26.20 9.60
N LYS A 971 -29.84 -25.58 10.56
CA LYS A 971 -29.72 -24.14 10.83
C LYS A 971 -28.54 -23.91 11.76
N GLY A 972 -27.53 -23.14 11.33
CA GLY A 972 -26.43 -22.72 12.20
C GLY A 972 -26.96 -21.92 13.40
N PHE A 973 -26.42 -22.18 14.59
CA PHE A 973 -26.66 -21.33 15.77
C PHE A 973 -25.81 -20.06 15.60
N PHE A 974 -26.49 -18.91 15.59
CA PHE A 974 -25.89 -17.57 15.50
C PHE A 974 -25.13 -17.17 16.76
#